data_AF-A0A6M5J1A3-F1
#
_entry.id   AF-A0A6M5J1A3-F1
#
_cell.length_a   1.000
_cell.length_b   1.000
_cell.length_c   1.000
_cell.angle_alpha   90.00
_cell.angle_beta   90.00
_cell.angle_gamma   90.00
#
_symmetry.space_group_name_H-M   'P 1'
#
loop_
_entity.id
_entity.type
_entity.pdbx_description
1 polymer ?
#
loop_
_entity_poly.entity_id
_entity_poly.type
_entity_poly.pdbx_seq_one_letter_code
_entity_poly.pdbx_strand_id
1 'polypeptide(L)'
;MSHTASRPLKAALATVLGGALMAAPLIGVASSASAAPGDPVQISLIDINDFHGRIDANTVKFAGTIEKLREQYGEENSLFVSSGDNVGASLFASSVSNDQPTIDVLNALDLATSAVGNHEFDQGYADLTDRIIGADGSRNAQWDYLGANVYEKGTTTPALDEYSIQEVQGLRIGVIGAITQETPTLVSPGGIADLDFGDPVEAVNRVAAQLTDGDESNGEADVIVASYHEGASAGTPDGASLEDELELDNAFTDIVTKTDAAVDVIFTGHTHKQYAWDGPVPGEAGKTRPVVQTGSYGENIGNVVLTVDPTTKAVSSYTAANVARTGDDDAALVAAYPRVAEVKTITDAALAEAAVIGNQPKGSVTADITTAFAGGSYVDGVYTGGSRDDRASESTLGNLVADSLVSSLGSPERGGATIGVVNPGGLRAELLKGDDGVITYAEANAVLPFVNNLWTTTLTGAQFKTVLEQQWQTNPDGTIPSRPFLKLGLSDNVEYTYDGAAAQGEHVTGIWIDGAPIDPAASYRIGSFNFLLQGGDNFREFANGTDTRDSGLIDRDAWIAYLEANPNLTPDFARHAAEVTGVTGEAVIGADVSATVSNLDLTSLGSPKNTSLEISWEGSAATFEPAAVTDGSATLTVEVPADAHVASELVVTAQPSGTVVRIPVRVPDGLPSTDRISGENRYATSVAASQAGFPGGAATVYVASGETYPDALSAAPAAAQADAPILLTAAAALPADVAAEIERLAPENVVIVGGPNSVSAGVEEQLAGLADVTRIDGADRFETSRKVAETAFPSGAPVAVVAAGANFADALSAGAAIDGEGPVVLVNGTAGSLNDATEALLKGLDSAEISVVGGEKSVSKGIFGEVGAITKAVRLGGVDRYESSRLINGHFFESANRVFLATGESFPDALSGSGLAPKVDAPLFTVPGTCVPADTLAQITALGATQVTLLGGDLTLSPAVAELTACAAG
;
A
#
# COMPACT_ATOMS: atom_id res chain seq x y z
N MET A 1 -50.66 33.07 -2.39
CA MET A 1 -50.57 33.09 -3.87
C MET A 1 -49.57 32.00 -4.26
N SER A 2 -50.10 30.82 -4.60
CA SER A 2 -50.01 30.18 -5.93
C SER A 2 -48.69 29.43 -6.14
N HIS A 3 -48.63 28.13 -5.79
CA HIS A 3 -48.79 26.93 -6.65
C HIS A 3 -47.46 26.49 -7.29
N THR A 4 -46.93 25.30 -6.99
CA THR A 4 -47.28 23.97 -7.56
C THR A 4 -46.33 22.93 -6.94
N ALA A 5 -46.55 21.62 -6.85
CA ALA A 5 -47.69 20.71 -6.96
C ALA A 5 -47.26 19.39 -6.27
N SER A 6 -48.14 18.81 -5.47
CA SER A 6 -47.96 17.53 -4.79
C SER A 6 -48.66 16.39 -5.56
N ARG A 7 -48.04 15.20 -5.58
CA ARG A 7 -48.70 13.93 -5.87
C ARG A 7 -48.18 12.84 -4.91
N PRO A 8 -49.06 12.12 -4.20
CA PRO A 8 -48.66 11.05 -3.28
C PRO A 8 -48.65 9.70 -4.02
N LEU A 9 -47.61 8.87 -3.80
CA LEU A 9 -47.68 7.45 -4.12
C LEU A 9 -48.23 6.68 -2.92
N LYS A 10 -49.22 5.84 -3.21
CA LYS A 10 -49.98 5.03 -2.28
C LYS A 10 -49.13 3.89 -1.76
N ALA A 11 -49.15 3.70 -0.44
CA ALA A 11 -48.76 2.47 0.22
C ALA A 11 -49.68 1.33 -0.23
N ALA A 12 -49.09 0.24 -0.73
CA ALA A 12 -49.74 -1.05 -0.88
C ALA A 12 -49.09 -2.02 0.12
N LEU A 13 -49.80 -2.25 1.22
CA LEU A 13 -49.54 -3.29 2.20
C LEU A 13 -50.01 -4.62 1.58
N ALA A 14 -49.09 -5.53 1.27
CA ALA A 14 -49.41 -6.88 0.82
C ALA A 14 -48.92 -7.87 1.89
N THR A 15 -49.84 -8.28 2.75
CA THR A 15 -49.71 -9.43 3.63
C THR A 15 -49.75 -10.70 2.78
N VAL A 16 -48.67 -11.48 2.77
CA VAL A 16 -48.70 -12.88 2.29
C VAL A 16 -48.31 -13.78 3.45
N LEU A 17 -49.35 -14.42 4.02
CA LEU A 17 -49.24 -15.65 4.78
C LEU A 17 -48.73 -16.74 3.82
N GLY A 18 -47.56 -17.29 4.08
CA GLY A 18 -47.03 -18.48 3.39
C GLY A 18 -46.30 -19.35 4.41
N GLY A 19 -47.03 -20.26 5.05
CA GLY A 19 -46.43 -21.27 5.90
C GLY A 19 -45.65 -22.27 5.05
N ALA A 20 -44.33 -22.33 5.25
CA ALA A 20 -43.52 -23.42 4.75
C ALA A 20 -43.73 -24.64 5.66
N LEU A 21 -44.46 -25.63 5.15
CA LEU A 21 -44.48 -26.97 5.70
C LEU A 21 -43.08 -27.56 5.55
N MET A 22 -42.45 -27.90 6.68
CA MET A 22 -41.34 -28.84 6.76
C MET A 22 -41.79 -30.18 6.16
N ALA A 23 -41.37 -30.47 4.92
CA ALA A 23 -41.46 -31.81 4.37
C ALA A 23 -40.20 -32.57 4.79
N ALA A 24 -40.28 -33.28 5.91
CA ALA A 24 -39.31 -34.33 6.22
C ALA A 24 -39.42 -35.42 5.13
N PRO A 25 -38.33 -35.80 4.44
CA PRO A 25 -38.35 -37.03 3.68
C PRO A 25 -38.36 -38.19 4.68
N LEU A 26 -39.52 -38.86 4.78
CA LEU A 26 -39.60 -40.22 5.29
C LEU A 26 -38.79 -41.12 4.34
N ILE A 27 -37.48 -41.25 4.60
CA ILE A 27 -36.68 -42.33 4.04
C ILE A 27 -37.06 -43.57 4.85
N GLY A 28 -37.82 -44.46 4.22
CA GLY A 28 -38.12 -45.76 4.79
C GLY A 28 -36.82 -46.49 5.07
N VAL A 29 -36.73 -47.10 6.26
CA VAL A 29 -35.67 -48.03 6.63
C VAL A 29 -35.64 -49.14 5.58
N ALA A 30 -34.73 -49.02 4.60
CA ALA A 30 -34.45 -50.09 3.66
C ALA A 30 -33.71 -51.17 4.45
N SER A 31 -34.41 -52.28 4.70
CA SER A 31 -33.79 -53.51 5.15
C SER A 31 -32.63 -53.85 4.21
N SER A 32 -31.47 -54.13 4.80
CA SER A 32 -30.25 -54.65 4.17
C SER A 32 -30.55 -55.87 3.29
N ALA A 33 -30.94 -55.63 2.04
CA ALA A 33 -30.87 -56.60 0.97
C ALA A 33 -29.47 -56.48 0.39
N SER A 34 -28.71 -57.58 0.36
CA SER A 34 -27.42 -57.62 -0.33
C SER A 34 -27.63 -57.18 -1.78
N ALA A 35 -26.93 -56.13 -2.20
CA ALA A 35 -26.96 -55.63 -3.58
C ALA A 35 -26.71 -56.79 -4.56
N ALA A 36 -27.41 -56.80 -5.69
CA ALA A 36 -27.15 -57.80 -6.73
C ALA A 36 -25.78 -57.50 -7.38
N PRO A 37 -25.05 -58.52 -7.88
CA PRO A 37 -23.79 -58.28 -8.58
C PRO A 37 -24.01 -57.32 -9.76
N GLY A 38 -23.38 -56.14 -9.70
CA GLY A 38 -23.45 -55.10 -10.75
C GLY A 38 -24.27 -53.85 -10.40
N ASP A 39 -24.91 -53.77 -9.23
CA ASP A 39 -25.55 -52.51 -8.77
C ASP A 39 -24.45 -51.47 -8.40
N PRO A 40 -24.65 -50.17 -8.66
CA PRO A 40 -23.70 -49.13 -8.26
C PRO A 40 -23.43 -49.13 -6.75
N VAL A 41 -22.17 -48.95 -6.38
CA VAL A 41 -21.70 -48.93 -5.00
C VAL A 41 -21.58 -47.49 -4.53
N GLN A 42 -21.96 -47.21 -3.29
CA GLN A 42 -21.71 -45.91 -2.66
C GLN A 42 -20.42 -45.97 -1.84
N ILE A 43 -19.52 -45.02 -2.08
CA ILE A 43 -18.29 -44.83 -1.30
C ILE A 43 -18.38 -43.50 -0.57
N SER A 44 -18.20 -43.50 0.75
CA SER A 44 -18.14 -42.30 1.58
C SER A 44 -16.69 -41.95 1.89
N LEU A 45 -16.21 -40.86 1.29
CA LEU A 45 -14.91 -40.25 1.59
C LEU A 45 -15.14 -39.22 2.69
N ILE A 46 -14.62 -39.52 3.87
CA ILE A 46 -14.72 -38.71 5.07
C ILE A 46 -13.40 -37.95 5.22
N ASP A 47 -13.43 -36.63 5.19
CA ASP A 47 -12.24 -35.78 5.20
C ASP A 47 -12.25 -34.80 6.39
N ILE A 48 -11.05 -34.49 6.86
CA ILE A 48 -10.76 -33.40 7.79
C ILE A 48 -9.59 -32.59 7.26
N ASN A 49 -9.48 -31.33 7.68
CA ASN A 49 -8.32 -30.50 7.46
C ASN A 49 -8.07 -29.63 8.69
N ASP A 50 -6.83 -29.18 8.89
CA ASP A 50 -6.49 -28.17 9.91
C ASP A 50 -6.97 -28.55 11.32
N PHE A 51 -6.78 -29.82 11.68
CA PHE A 51 -7.18 -30.35 12.98
C PHE A 51 -6.35 -29.75 14.12
N HIS A 52 -5.08 -29.36 13.87
CA HIS A 52 -4.21 -28.61 14.79
C HIS A 52 -4.28 -29.10 16.24
N GLY A 53 -4.11 -30.39 16.44
CA GLY A 53 -4.09 -31.05 17.75
C GLY A 53 -5.20 -30.59 18.72
N ARG A 54 -6.45 -30.56 18.25
CA ARG A 54 -7.62 -30.16 19.04
C ARG A 54 -8.08 -31.29 19.97
N ILE A 55 -7.22 -31.53 20.96
CA ILE A 55 -7.44 -32.47 22.07
C ILE A 55 -8.07 -31.69 23.22
N ASP A 56 -9.39 -31.80 23.34
CA ASP A 56 -10.22 -31.03 24.27
C ASP A 56 -11.53 -31.77 24.61
N ALA A 57 -12.50 -31.06 25.18
CA ALA A 57 -13.82 -31.61 25.51
C ALA A 57 -14.68 -31.97 24.28
N ASN A 58 -14.28 -31.59 23.06
CA ASN A 58 -15.00 -31.87 21.82
C ASN A 58 -14.43 -33.07 21.06
N THR A 59 -13.26 -33.58 21.42
CA THR A 59 -12.59 -34.69 20.71
C THR A 59 -13.47 -35.95 20.63
N VAL A 60 -14.26 -36.24 21.68
CA VAL A 60 -15.22 -37.36 21.69
C VAL A 60 -16.35 -37.15 20.67
N LYS A 61 -16.87 -35.94 20.54
CA LYS A 61 -17.92 -35.60 19.57
C LYS A 61 -17.39 -35.56 18.15
N PHE A 62 -16.16 -35.09 17.96
CA PHE A 62 -15.44 -35.18 16.69
C PHE A 62 -15.37 -36.65 16.23
N ALA A 63 -14.82 -37.53 17.07
CA ALA A 63 -14.76 -38.97 16.82
C ALA A 63 -16.15 -39.58 16.56
N GLY A 64 -17.15 -39.22 17.37
CA GLY A 64 -18.52 -39.69 17.19
C GLY A 64 -19.17 -39.22 15.89
N THR A 65 -18.75 -38.10 15.32
CA THR A 65 -19.26 -37.61 14.03
C THR A 65 -18.74 -38.48 12.88
N ILE A 66 -17.45 -38.82 12.91
CA ILE A 66 -16.83 -39.74 11.95
C ILE A 66 -17.49 -41.12 12.03
N GLU A 67 -17.67 -41.67 13.23
CA GLU A 67 -18.30 -42.98 13.40
C GLU A 67 -19.77 -43.01 12.97
N LYS A 68 -20.51 -41.90 13.15
CA LYS A 68 -21.89 -41.79 12.64
C LYS A 68 -21.95 -41.80 11.11
N LEU A 69 -20.98 -41.16 10.44
CA LEU A 69 -20.87 -41.20 8.98
C LEU A 69 -20.50 -42.61 8.50
N ARG A 70 -19.53 -43.24 9.17
CA ARG A 70 -19.11 -44.62 8.93
C ARG A 70 -20.28 -45.61 9.12
N GLU A 71 -21.09 -45.44 10.17
CA GLU A 71 -22.32 -46.23 10.38
C GLU A 71 -23.38 -45.96 9.30
N GLN A 72 -23.55 -44.70 8.89
CA GLN A 72 -24.56 -44.30 7.90
C GLN A 72 -24.33 -44.96 6.53
N TYR A 73 -23.09 -45.05 6.08
CA TYR A 73 -22.74 -45.58 4.75
C TYR A 73 -22.20 -47.02 4.78
N GLY A 74 -21.76 -47.50 5.95
CA GLY A 74 -21.15 -48.81 6.15
C GLY A 74 -19.62 -48.70 6.25
N GLU A 75 -19.05 -49.38 7.25
CA GLU A 75 -17.62 -49.44 7.53
C GLU A 75 -16.80 -49.79 6.28
N GLU A 76 -17.23 -50.81 5.55
CA GLU A 76 -16.57 -51.32 4.35
C GLU A 76 -16.73 -50.40 3.12
N ASN A 77 -17.51 -49.32 3.23
CA ASN A 77 -17.80 -48.34 2.20
C ASN A 77 -17.20 -46.97 2.53
N SER A 78 -16.59 -46.80 3.69
CA SER A 78 -16.10 -45.52 4.20
C SER A 78 -14.58 -45.48 4.23
N LEU A 79 -14.00 -44.37 3.78
CA LEU A 79 -12.57 -44.09 3.87
C LEU A 79 -12.36 -42.77 4.60
N PHE A 80 -11.60 -42.79 5.70
CA PHE A 80 -11.27 -41.59 6.46
C PHE A 80 -9.89 -41.07 6.04
N VAL A 81 -9.84 -39.84 5.56
CA VAL A 81 -8.64 -39.16 5.04
C VAL A 81 -8.48 -37.78 5.70
N SER A 82 -7.29 -37.21 5.56
CA SER A 82 -7.01 -35.84 6.01
C SER A 82 -6.28 -35.04 4.93
N SER A 83 -6.58 -33.76 4.86
CA SER A 83 -5.93 -32.80 3.98
C SER A 83 -4.88 -31.95 4.70
N GLY A 84 -4.25 -32.49 5.75
CA GLY A 84 -3.06 -31.91 6.40
C GLY A 84 -3.34 -31.01 7.60
N ASP A 85 -2.25 -30.54 8.24
CA ASP A 85 -2.25 -29.78 9.48
C ASP A 85 -2.99 -30.50 10.63
N ASN A 86 -2.69 -31.79 10.79
CA ASN A 86 -3.23 -32.57 11.90
C ASN A 86 -2.57 -32.18 13.23
N VAL A 87 -1.27 -31.88 13.17
CA VAL A 87 -0.39 -31.50 14.28
C VAL A 87 0.09 -30.05 14.12
N GLY A 88 0.87 -29.54 15.09
CA GLY A 88 1.32 -28.15 15.08
C GLY A 88 0.18 -27.15 15.32
N ALA A 89 0.52 -25.92 15.69
CA ALA A 89 -0.41 -24.91 16.23
C ALA A 89 -1.42 -25.47 17.28
N SER A 90 -0.96 -26.46 18.04
CA SER A 90 -1.84 -27.38 18.76
C SER A 90 -2.25 -26.88 20.13
N LEU A 91 -3.43 -27.29 20.61
CA LEU A 91 -3.85 -26.98 21.98
C LEU A 91 -2.84 -27.52 22.97
N PHE A 92 -2.76 -26.88 24.14
CA PHE A 92 -1.78 -27.24 25.15
C PHE A 92 -1.80 -28.73 25.53
N ALA A 93 -2.99 -29.34 25.56
CA ALA A 93 -3.14 -30.76 25.87
C ALA A 93 -2.48 -31.70 24.86
N SER A 94 -2.28 -31.24 23.64
CA SER A 94 -1.56 -31.95 22.59
C SER A 94 -0.09 -31.53 22.56
N SER A 95 0.18 -30.22 22.51
CA SER A 95 1.53 -29.69 22.29
C SER A 95 2.49 -29.95 23.45
N VAL A 96 2.02 -30.01 24.70
CA VAL A 96 2.87 -30.33 25.86
C VAL A 96 3.50 -31.72 25.76
N SER A 97 2.88 -32.62 25.01
CA SER A 97 3.33 -33.98 24.75
C SER A 97 3.74 -34.17 23.28
N ASN A 98 4.19 -33.09 22.62
CA ASN A 98 4.65 -33.07 21.22
C ASN A 98 3.62 -33.67 20.23
N ASP A 99 2.34 -33.38 20.42
CA ASP A 99 1.24 -33.85 19.57
C ASP A 99 1.03 -35.37 19.50
N GLN A 100 1.67 -36.14 20.39
CA GLN A 100 1.42 -37.57 20.49
C GLN A 100 -0.07 -37.91 20.74
N PRO A 101 -0.81 -37.19 21.60
CA PRO A 101 -2.24 -37.47 21.78
C PRO A 101 -3.07 -37.32 20.50
N THR A 102 -2.69 -36.42 19.60
CA THR A 102 -3.34 -36.27 18.29
C THR A 102 -3.08 -37.48 17.41
N ILE A 103 -1.82 -37.92 17.34
CA ILE A 103 -1.46 -39.12 16.59
C ILE A 103 -2.22 -40.34 17.12
N ASP A 104 -2.29 -40.49 18.44
CA ASP A 104 -3.01 -41.60 19.09
C ASP A 104 -4.52 -41.56 18.80
N VAL A 105 -5.16 -40.37 18.82
CA VAL A 105 -6.58 -40.21 18.48
C VAL A 105 -6.86 -40.55 17.02
N LEU A 106 -6.03 -40.09 16.09
CA LEU A 106 -6.20 -40.37 14.67
C LEU A 106 -5.90 -41.83 14.32
N ASN A 107 -4.95 -42.45 15.02
CA ASN A 107 -4.71 -43.90 14.98
C ASN A 107 -5.96 -44.67 15.45
N ALA A 108 -6.56 -44.28 16.58
CA ALA A 108 -7.76 -44.94 17.11
C ALA A 108 -9.00 -44.80 16.19
N LEU A 109 -9.01 -43.78 15.32
CA LEU A 109 -10.06 -43.55 14.33
C LEU A 109 -9.82 -44.26 12.99
N ASP A 110 -8.69 -44.95 12.85
CA ASP A 110 -8.21 -45.58 11.62
C ASP A 110 -8.17 -44.57 10.46
N LEU A 111 -7.50 -43.43 10.66
CA LEU A 111 -7.13 -42.55 9.56
C LEU A 111 -6.32 -43.36 8.53
N ALA A 112 -6.71 -43.31 7.25
CA ALA A 112 -6.07 -44.13 6.21
C ALA A 112 -4.86 -43.43 5.60
N THR A 113 -4.99 -42.14 5.33
CA THR A 113 -3.93 -41.32 4.74
C THR A 113 -4.17 -39.84 5.00
N SER A 114 -3.10 -39.04 4.93
CA SER A 114 -3.12 -37.60 5.06
C SER A 114 -2.20 -36.95 4.03
N ALA A 115 -2.64 -35.89 3.36
CA ALA A 115 -1.66 -34.93 2.83
C ALA A 115 -0.86 -34.33 4.00
N VAL A 116 0.39 -33.93 3.75
CA VAL A 116 1.11 -33.04 4.68
C VAL A 116 0.59 -31.62 4.51
N GLY A 117 0.35 -30.94 5.63
CA GLY A 117 0.22 -29.49 5.68
C GLY A 117 1.52 -28.83 6.13
N ASN A 118 1.52 -27.50 6.20
CA ASN A 118 2.73 -26.77 6.56
C ASN A 118 3.12 -27.03 8.02
N HIS A 119 2.15 -27.21 8.93
CA HIS A 119 2.41 -27.41 10.35
C HIS A 119 2.99 -28.79 10.68
N GLU A 120 2.91 -29.78 9.78
CA GLU A 120 3.72 -31.00 9.89
C GLU A 120 5.24 -30.72 9.84
N PHE A 121 5.67 -29.56 9.32
CA PHE A 121 7.07 -29.14 9.24
C PHE A 121 7.48 -28.13 10.33
N ASP A 122 6.63 -27.83 11.31
CA ASP A 122 6.91 -26.85 12.39
C ASP A 122 8.23 -27.16 13.13
N GLN A 123 8.45 -28.43 13.45
CA GLN A 123 9.68 -28.91 14.12
C GLN A 123 10.75 -29.41 13.13
N GLY A 124 10.56 -29.12 11.84
CA GLY A 124 11.45 -29.48 10.75
C GLY A 124 11.18 -30.87 10.16
N TYR A 125 11.74 -31.11 8.97
CA TYR A 125 11.51 -32.34 8.20
C TYR A 125 11.94 -33.61 8.93
N ALA A 126 13.02 -33.57 9.71
CA ALA A 126 13.47 -34.71 10.50
C ALA A 126 12.46 -35.10 11.60
N ASP A 127 11.75 -34.14 12.18
CA ASP A 127 10.72 -34.47 13.18
C ASP A 127 9.52 -35.17 12.53
N LEU A 128 9.11 -34.71 11.34
CA LEU A 128 8.10 -35.36 10.52
C LEU A 128 8.48 -36.80 10.19
N THR A 129 9.67 -37.05 9.66
CA THR A 129 10.08 -38.39 9.23
C THR A 129 10.37 -39.32 10.41
N ASP A 130 11.08 -38.84 11.43
CA ASP A 130 11.65 -39.71 12.46
C ASP A 130 10.71 -39.93 13.65
N ARG A 131 9.85 -38.94 13.97
CA ARG A 131 8.97 -38.99 15.14
C ARG A 131 7.49 -39.10 14.78
N ILE A 132 7.00 -38.24 13.89
CA ILE A 132 5.58 -38.22 13.54
C ILE A 132 5.22 -39.44 12.69
N ILE A 133 5.96 -39.67 11.61
CA ILE A 133 5.83 -40.87 10.77
C ILE A 133 6.48 -42.06 11.48
N GLY A 134 7.75 -41.92 11.85
CA GLY A 134 8.52 -42.99 12.48
C GLY A 134 9.02 -44.04 11.50
N ALA A 135 9.94 -44.89 11.95
CA ALA A 135 10.56 -45.89 11.09
C ALA A 135 9.59 -47.00 10.66
N ASP A 136 9.81 -47.55 9.46
CA ASP A 136 9.05 -48.67 8.92
C ASP A 136 9.00 -49.88 9.88
N GLY A 137 7.81 -50.45 10.06
CA GLY A 137 7.55 -51.55 10.99
C GLY A 137 7.40 -51.14 12.46
N SER A 138 7.63 -49.86 12.78
CA SER A 138 7.35 -49.24 14.08
C SER A 138 6.85 -47.80 13.89
N ARG A 139 6.03 -47.57 12.85
CA ARG A 139 5.46 -46.25 12.56
C ARG A 139 4.71 -45.73 13.78
N ASN A 140 4.72 -44.43 13.98
CA ASN A 140 3.95 -43.76 15.02
C ASN A 140 2.56 -43.39 14.49
N ALA A 141 2.50 -42.58 13.44
CA ALA A 141 1.33 -42.45 12.59
C ALA A 141 1.07 -43.76 11.81
N GLN A 142 -0.07 -44.42 12.08
CA GLN A 142 -0.44 -45.68 11.40
C GLN A 142 -1.02 -45.47 9.98
N TRP A 143 -0.94 -44.25 9.46
CA TRP A 143 -1.41 -43.85 8.12
C TRP A 143 -0.26 -43.33 7.25
N ASP A 144 -0.50 -43.20 5.95
CA ASP A 144 0.48 -42.65 5.00
C ASP A 144 0.40 -41.12 4.93
N TYR A 145 1.55 -40.44 5.08
CA TYR A 145 1.67 -39.00 4.87
C TYR A 145 2.16 -38.71 3.45
N LEU A 146 1.44 -37.85 2.74
CA LEU A 146 1.58 -37.66 1.31
C LEU A 146 2.03 -36.25 0.94
N GLY A 147 3.01 -36.12 0.05
CA GLY A 147 3.57 -34.84 -0.40
C GLY A 147 4.19 -34.90 -1.79
N ALA A 148 3.36 -35.06 -2.82
CA ALA A 148 3.78 -35.23 -4.22
C ALA A 148 4.60 -34.07 -4.79
N ASN A 149 4.44 -32.85 -4.26
CA ASN A 149 5.20 -31.66 -4.65
C ASN A 149 6.31 -31.28 -3.66
N VAL A 150 6.66 -32.16 -2.72
CA VAL A 150 7.80 -31.96 -1.80
C VAL A 150 9.00 -32.71 -2.35
N TYR A 151 10.06 -31.98 -2.71
CA TYR A 151 11.22 -32.54 -3.39
C TYR A 151 12.52 -32.38 -2.59
N GLU A 152 13.47 -33.29 -2.81
CA GLU A 152 14.85 -33.08 -2.37
C GLU A 152 15.45 -31.82 -3.03
N LYS A 153 16.20 -31.03 -2.27
CA LYS A 153 16.73 -29.73 -2.72
C LYS A 153 17.39 -29.76 -4.09
N GLY A 154 16.95 -28.87 -4.98
CA GLY A 154 17.49 -28.70 -6.33
C GLY A 154 17.13 -29.82 -7.30
N THR A 155 16.16 -30.66 -6.97
CA THR A 155 15.70 -31.78 -7.79
C THR A 155 14.18 -31.81 -7.93
N THR A 156 13.66 -32.79 -8.66
CA THR A 156 12.22 -33.15 -8.69
C THR A 156 12.01 -34.56 -8.13
N THR A 157 12.94 -35.05 -7.30
CA THR A 157 12.82 -36.36 -6.63
C THR A 157 11.93 -36.17 -5.41
N PRO A 158 10.79 -36.88 -5.31
CA PRO A 158 9.90 -36.78 -4.14
C PRO A 158 10.63 -37.14 -2.85
N ALA A 159 10.48 -36.29 -1.83
CA ALA A 159 11.02 -36.51 -0.49
C ALA A 159 10.03 -37.23 0.45
N LEU A 160 8.77 -37.37 0.03
CA LEU A 160 7.71 -38.08 0.73
C LEU A 160 7.01 -39.01 -0.26
N ASP A 161 6.23 -39.95 0.25
CA ASP A 161 5.31 -40.71 -0.60
C ASP A 161 4.34 -39.73 -1.29
N GLU A 162 4.09 -39.95 -2.58
CA GLU A 162 3.30 -39.00 -3.37
C GLU A 162 1.80 -39.27 -3.29
N TYR A 163 1.45 -40.55 -3.18
CA TYR A 163 0.08 -41.06 -3.12
C TYR A 163 0.00 -42.33 -2.28
N SER A 164 -1.22 -42.71 -1.91
CA SER A 164 -1.55 -44.00 -1.30
C SER A 164 -2.74 -44.64 -2.01
N ILE A 165 -2.69 -45.96 -2.22
CA ILE A 165 -3.79 -46.74 -2.81
C ILE A 165 -4.55 -47.46 -1.70
N GLN A 166 -5.85 -47.14 -1.58
CA GLN A 166 -6.74 -47.69 -0.57
C GLN A 166 -7.81 -48.57 -1.23
N GLU A 167 -8.08 -49.77 -0.70
CA GLU A 167 -9.13 -50.63 -1.24
C GLU A 167 -10.46 -50.43 -0.49
N VAL A 168 -11.50 -50.01 -1.20
CA VAL A 168 -12.86 -49.85 -0.66
C VAL A 168 -13.85 -50.58 -1.56
N GLN A 169 -14.59 -51.57 -1.05
CA GLN A 169 -15.48 -52.43 -1.85
C GLN A 169 -14.83 -53.06 -3.11
N GLY A 170 -13.52 -53.34 -3.07
CA GLY A 170 -12.78 -53.86 -4.22
C GLY A 170 -12.56 -52.83 -5.35
N LEU A 171 -12.71 -51.55 -5.04
CA LEU A 171 -12.28 -50.41 -5.84
C LEU A 171 -10.98 -49.86 -5.26
N ARG A 172 -10.02 -49.53 -6.12
CA ARG A 172 -8.76 -48.89 -5.74
C ARG A 172 -8.94 -47.37 -5.75
N ILE A 173 -8.87 -46.77 -4.57
CA ILE A 173 -8.97 -45.32 -4.39
C ILE A 173 -7.54 -44.79 -4.25
N GLY A 174 -7.08 -44.05 -5.26
CA GLY A 174 -5.78 -43.38 -5.22
C GLY A 174 -5.94 -42.01 -4.59
N VAL A 175 -5.31 -41.79 -3.43
CA VAL A 175 -5.27 -40.48 -2.78
C VAL A 175 -3.91 -39.86 -3.05
N ILE A 176 -3.89 -38.68 -3.67
CA ILE A 176 -2.67 -37.92 -3.99
C ILE A 176 -2.62 -36.73 -3.04
N GLY A 177 -1.51 -36.57 -2.31
CA GLY A 177 -1.33 -35.45 -1.39
C GLY A 177 -0.43 -34.38 -1.98
N ALA A 178 -0.81 -33.11 -1.86
CA ALA A 178 0.04 -31.98 -2.23
C ALA A 178 -0.13 -30.83 -1.23
N ILE A 179 0.92 -30.02 -1.04
CA ILE A 179 0.97 -28.95 -0.05
C ILE A 179 1.15 -27.58 -0.73
N THR A 180 0.72 -26.50 -0.09
CA THR A 180 0.96 -25.14 -0.58
C THR A 180 2.45 -24.86 -0.88
N GLN A 181 2.69 -24.15 -2.00
CA GLN A 181 4.00 -23.60 -2.35
C GLN A 181 4.46 -22.51 -1.38
N GLU A 182 3.56 -21.99 -0.54
CA GLU A 182 3.86 -20.99 0.46
C GLU A 182 4.63 -21.58 1.66
N THR A 183 4.70 -22.91 1.82
CA THR A 183 5.35 -23.59 2.96
C THR A 183 6.72 -23.00 3.36
N PRO A 184 7.66 -22.69 2.43
CA PRO A 184 8.92 -22.05 2.79
C PRO A 184 8.84 -20.72 3.51
N THR A 185 7.70 -20.03 3.43
CA THR A 185 7.43 -18.75 4.09
C THR A 185 6.64 -18.90 5.38
N LEU A 186 6.13 -20.11 5.66
CA LEU A 186 5.21 -20.42 6.77
C LEU A 186 5.87 -21.21 7.90
N VAL A 187 7.01 -21.86 7.63
CA VAL A 187 7.79 -22.59 8.65
C VAL A 187 9.23 -22.10 8.73
N SER A 188 9.96 -22.54 9.75
CA SER A 188 11.37 -22.18 9.94
C SER A 188 12.21 -22.60 8.72
N PRO A 189 12.85 -21.66 7.98
CA PRO A 189 13.63 -22.00 6.79
C PRO A 189 14.77 -23.00 7.06
N GLY A 190 15.30 -23.02 8.29
CA GLY A 190 16.33 -23.97 8.69
C GLY A 190 15.82 -25.41 8.81
N GLY A 191 14.54 -25.61 9.16
CA GLY A 191 13.92 -26.93 9.33
C GLY A 191 13.59 -27.65 8.02
N ILE A 192 13.64 -26.94 6.89
CA ILE A 192 13.31 -27.41 5.54
C ILE A 192 14.40 -27.08 4.52
N ALA A 193 15.62 -26.76 4.98
CA ALA A 193 16.70 -26.27 4.12
C ALA A 193 17.08 -27.24 2.98
N ASP A 194 16.84 -28.54 3.19
CA ASP A 194 17.12 -29.62 2.25
C ASP A 194 15.92 -29.98 1.34
N LEU A 195 14.86 -29.15 1.33
CA LEU A 195 13.65 -29.37 0.53
C LEU A 195 13.39 -28.22 -0.46
N ASP A 196 12.68 -28.55 -1.53
CA ASP A 196 11.98 -27.63 -2.42
C ASP A 196 10.49 -28.00 -2.50
N PHE A 197 9.64 -26.99 -2.67
CA PHE A 197 8.18 -27.15 -2.75
C PHE A 197 7.74 -26.68 -4.15
N GLY A 198 7.34 -27.64 -4.99
CA GLY A 198 6.94 -27.40 -6.38
C GLY A 198 5.47 -27.05 -6.55
N ASP A 199 5.06 -26.85 -7.80
CA ASP A 199 3.66 -26.60 -8.16
C ASP A 199 2.78 -27.81 -7.75
N PRO A 200 1.76 -27.61 -6.89
CA PRO A 200 0.96 -28.70 -6.39
C PRO A 200 0.07 -29.30 -7.48
N VAL A 201 -0.43 -28.50 -8.42
CA VAL A 201 -1.29 -28.96 -9.51
C VAL A 201 -0.47 -29.73 -10.54
N GLU A 202 0.75 -29.29 -10.85
CA GLU A 202 1.67 -30.03 -11.71
C GLU A 202 1.98 -31.42 -11.13
N ALA A 203 2.27 -31.48 -9.82
CA ALA A 203 2.56 -32.74 -9.14
C ALA A 203 1.35 -33.68 -9.11
N VAL A 204 0.16 -33.18 -8.75
CA VAL A 204 -1.07 -33.99 -8.76
C VAL A 204 -1.39 -34.51 -10.16
N ASN A 205 -1.29 -33.66 -11.19
CA ASN A 205 -1.54 -34.08 -12.57
C ASN A 205 -0.54 -35.14 -13.04
N ARG A 206 0.73 -35.01 -12.65
CA ARG A 206 1.77 -36.00 -12.94
C ARG A 206 1.44 -37.34 -12.28
N VAL A 207 1.04 -37.34 -11.01
CA VAL A 207 0.71 -38.58 -10.29
C VAL A 207 -0.60 -39.17 -10.80
N ALA A 208 -1.64 -38.37 -11.07
CA ALA A 208 -2.89 -38.85 -11.65
C ALA A 208 -2.66 -39.54 -13.02
N ALA A 209 -1.75 -39.00 -13.84
CA ALA A 209 -1.34 -39.65 -15.07
C ALA A 209 -0.63 -41.00 -14.83
N GLN A 210 0.17 -41.13 -13.78
CA GLN A 210 0.79 -42.40 -13.40
C GLN A 210 -0.29 -43.42 -12.98
N LEU A 211 -1.24 -43.02 -12.13
CA LEU A 211 -2.29 -43.91 -11.61
C LEU A 211 -3.33 -44.35 -12.65
N THR A 212 -3.21 -43.89 -13.90
CA THR A 212 -4.13 -44.17 -15.01
C THR A 212 -3.42 -44.58 -16.30
N ASP A 213 -2.11 -44.83 -16.28
CA ASP A 213 -1.32 -45.16 -17.48
C ASP A 213 -1.39 -46.64 -17.88
N GLY A 214 -1.97 -47.49 -17.04
CA GLY A 214 -2.10 -48.93 -17.23
C GLY A 214 -0.88 -49.75 -16.76
N ASP A 215 0.07 -49.14 -16.06
CA ASP A 215 1.21 -49.82 -15.41
C ASP A 215 0.88 -50.22 -13.95
N GLU A 216 0.36 -51.43 -13.80
CA GLU A 216 0.06 -52.03 -12.48
C GLU A 216 1.24 -52.06 -11.48
N SER A 217 2.48 -51.76 -11.88
CA SER A 217 3.62 -51.67 -10.94
C SER A 217 3.60 -50.41 -10.06
N ASN A 218 2.92 -49.34 -10.47
CA ASN A 218 2.69 -48.14 -9.64
C ASN A 218 1.37 -48.25 -8.83
N GLY A 219 0.52 -49.22 -9.16
CA GLY A 219 -0.82 -49.34 -8.59
C GLY A 219 -1.79 -48.39 -9.26
N GLU A 220 -2.60 -48.92 -10.17
CA GLU A 220 -3.65 -48.15 -10.85
C GLU A 220 -4.80 -47.80 -9.90
N ALA A 221 -5.47 -46.66 -10.14
CA ALA A 221 -6.62 -46.22 -9.37
C ALA A 221 -7.92 -46.32 -10.20
N ASP A 222 -9.00 -46.77 -9.56
CA ASP A 222 -10.36 -46.73 -10.11
C ASP A 222 -11.04 -45.38 -9.84
N VAL A 223 -10.69 -44.73 -8.73
CA VAL A 223 -11.14 -43.40 -8.32
C VAL A 223 -9.95 -42.61 -7.81
N ILE A 224 -9.82 -41.34 -8.21
CA ILE A 224 -8.70 -40.50 -7.78
C ILE A 224 -9.19 -39.33 -6.93
N VAL A 225 -8.59 -39.19 -5.76
CA VAL A 225 -8.80 -38.10 -4.81
C VAL A 225 -7.53 -37.24 -4.77
N ALA A 226 -7.65 -35.96 -5.07
CA ALA A 226 -6.59 -35.00 -4.80
C ALA A 226 -6.85 -34.32 -3.45
N SER A 227 -5.92 -34.47 -2.53
CA SER A 227 -5.93 -33.84 -1.21
C SER A 227 -4.86 -32.75 -1.19
N TYR A 228 -5.31 -31.51 -1.33
CA TYR A 228 -4.45 -30.33 -1.32
C TYR A 228 -4.47 -29.68 0.06
N HIS A 229 -3.30 -29.44 0.65
CA HIS A 229 -3.17 -28.50 1.77
C HIS A 229 -2.94 -27.08 1.23
N GLU A 230 -3.96 -26.59 0.52
CA GLU A 230 -4.10 -25.27 -0.09
C GLU A 230 -5.61 -25.03 -0.30
N GLY A 231 -6.07 -23.79 -0.41
CA GLY A 231 -7.50 -23.51 -0.52
C GLY A 231 -7.90 -22.10 -0.94
N ALA A 232 -9.21 -21.89 -1.03
CA ALA A 232 -9.80 -20.59 -1.35
C ALA A 232 -9.49 -19.53 -0.29
N SER A 233 -9.41 -18.27 -0.71
CA SER A 233 -9.11 -17.13 0.16
C SER A 233 -10.28 -16.72 1.04
N ALA A 234 -11.52 -16.95 0.59
CA ALA A 234 -12.75 -16.74 1.34
C ALA A 234 -13.68 -17.97 1.30
N GLY A 235 -14.62 -18.02 2.24
CA GLY A 235 -15.61 -19.09 2.33
C GLY A 235 -16.73 -18.72 3.28
N THR A 236 -17.27 -19.67 4.04
CA THR A 236 -18.13 -19.32 5.19
C THR A 236 -17.24 -18.87 6.36
N PRO A 237 -17.53 -17.74 7.03
CA PRO A 237 -18.76 -16.93 6.97
C PRO A 237 -18.75 -15.76 5.96
N ASP A 238 -17.65 -15.54 5.25
CA ASP A 238 -17.46 -14.43 4.30
C ASP A 238 -18.55 -14.37 3.21
N GLY A 239 -19.11 -15.53 2.84
CA GLY A 239 -20.23 -15.66 1.90
C GLY A 239 -19.84 -15.70 0.43
N ALA A 240 -18.57 -15.95 0.12
CA ALA A 240 -18.05 -16.09 -1.24
C ALA A 240 -18.64 -17.30 -1.96
N SER A 241 -18.86 -17.16 -3.27
CA SER A 241 -19.17 -18.28 -4.18
C SER A 241 -17.91 -18.83 -4.84
N LEU A 242 -17.99 -20.02 -5.44
CA LEU A 242 -16.88 -20.55 -6.24
C LEU A 242 -16.53 -19.59 -7.38
N GLU A 243 -17.53 -19.01 -8.05
CA GLU A 243 -17.32 -18.06 -9.13
C GLU A 243 -16.51 -16.84 -8.69
N ASP A 244 -16.78 -16.28 -7.51
CA ASP A 244 -16.04 -15.14 -6.97
C ASP A 244 -14.55 -15.48 -6.77
N GLU A 245 -14.25 -16.67 -6.22
CA GLU A 245 -12.86 -17.10 -5.97
C GLU A 245 -12.10 -17.43 -7.26
N LEU A 246 -12.79 -17.91 -8.30
CA LEU A 246 -12.18 -18.18 -9.60
C LEU A 246 -11.84 -16.89 -10.39
N GLU A 247 -12.41 -15.74 -10.02
CA GLU A 247 -12.07 -14.45 -10.64
C GLU A 247 -10.75 -13.86 -10.10
N LEU A 248 -10.23 -14.40 -8.99
CA LEU A 248 -9.00 -13.90 -8.34
C LEU A 248 -7.70 -14.33 -9.05
N ASP A 249 -7.76 -15.31 -9.95
CA ASP A 249 -6.61 -15.83 -10.73
C ASP A 249 -5.39 -16.20 -9.86
N ASN A 250 -5.62 -17.08 -8.87
CA ASN A 250 -4.65 -17.48 -7.86
C ASN A 250 -4.47 -19.02 -7.79
N ALA A 251 -3.69 -19.51 -6.81
CA ALA A 251 -3.43 -20.95 -6.63
C ALA A 251 -4.70 -21.81 -6.54
N PHE A 252 -5.74 -21.34 -5.85
CA PHE A 252 -7.02 -22.05 -5.78
C PHE A 252 -7.73 -22.14 -7.13
N THR A 253 -7.67 -21.06 -7.93
CA THR A 253 -8.19 -21.08 -9.31
C THR A 253 -7.53 -22.17 -10.14
N ASP A 254 -6.22 -22.35 -9.99
CA ASP A 254 -5.46 -23.38 -10.67
C ASP A 254 -5.80 -24.79 -10.16
N ILE A 255 -5.93 -24.98 -8.85
CA ILE A 255 -6.39 -26.25 -8.26
C ILE A 255 -7.72 -26.68 -8.89
N VAL A 256 -8.69 -25.77 -8.97
CA VAL A 256 -10.01 -26.11 -9.49
C VAL A 256 -10.00 -26.32 -11.01
N THR A 257 -9.37 -25.41 -11.75
CA THR A 257 -9.50 -25.33 -13.22
C THR A 257 -8.41 -26.04 -14.02
N LYS A 258 -7.30 -26.44 -13.38
CA LYS A 258 -6.16 -27.09 -14.03
C LYS A 258 -5.83 -28.48 -13.48
N THR A 259 -6.41 -28.91 -12.34
CA THR A 259 -6.29 -30.32 -11.89
C THR A 259 -6.94 -31.26 -12.91
N ASP A 260 -6.25 -32.34 -13.27
CA ASP A 260 -6.58 -33.24 -14.37
C ASP A 260 -8.02 -33.76 -14.32
N ALA A 261 -8.60 -34.03 -15.48
CA ALA A 261 -9.97 -34.53 -15.62
C ALA A 261 -10.18 -35.93 -15.02
N ALA A 262 -9.10 -36.71 -14.84
CA ALA A 262 -9.13 -38.01 -14.18
C ALA A 262 -9.34 -37.93 -12.66
N VAL A 263 -9.15 -36.77 -12.03
CA VAL A 263 -9.38 -36.60 -10.59
C VAL A 263 -10.86 -36.39 -10.31
N ASP A 264 -11.45 -37.29 -9.51
CA ASP A 264 -12.88 -37.34 -9.20
C ASP A 264 -13.29 -36.43 -8.04
N VAL A 265 -12.38 -36.20 -7.07
CA VAL A 265 -12.67 -35.43 -5.84
C VAL A 265 -11.48 -34.55 -5.50
N ILE A 266 -11.76 -33.32 -5.08
CA ILE A 266 -10.76 -32.40 -4.53
C ILE A 266 -11.14 -32.10 -3.07
N PHE A 267 -10.25 -32.49 -2.16
CA PHE A 267 -10.23 -31.96 -0.79
C PHE A 267 -9.15 -30.89 -0.67
N THR A 268 -9.43 -29.88 0.15
CA THR A 268 -8.58 -28.70 0.34
C THR A 268 -8.39 -28.42 1.84
N GLY A 269 -7.42 -27.57 2.20
CA GLY A 269 -7.10 -27.20 3.58
C GLY A 269 -6.43 -25.81 3.67
N HIS A 270 -5.62 -25.59 4.70
CA HIS A 270 -4.73 -24.44 4.92
C HIS A 270 -5.41 -23.11 5.26
N THR A 271 -6.45 -22.73 4.51
CA THR A 271 -7.06 -21.40 4.61
C THR A 271 -8.13 -21.30 5.70
N HIS A 272 -8.50 -22.43 6.31
CA HIS A 272 -9.52 -22.59 7.36
C HIS A 272 -10.92 -22.18 6.91
N LYS A 273 -11.16 -22.17 5.60
CA LYS A 273 -12.44 -21.78 5.01
C LYS A 273 -13.36 -22.98 4.94
N GLN A 274 -14.66 -22.73 5.11
CA GLN A 274 -15.67 -23.76 5.02
C GLN A 274 -16.46 -23.61 3.72
N TYR A 275 -16.37 -24.61 2.84
CA TYR A 275 -17.13 -24.71 1.59
C TYR A 275 -17.28 -26.16 1.10
N ALA A 276 -18.33 -26.40 0.31
CA ALA A 276 -18.53 -27.61 -0.46
C ALA A 276 -19.16 -27.20 -1.80
N TRP A 277 -18.34 -27.12 -2.85
CA TRP A 277 -18.70 -26.56 -4.14
C TRP A 277 -18.60 -27.57 -5.27
N ASP A 278 -19.28 -27.27 -6.37
CA ASP A 278 -19.23 -28.03 -7.62
C ASP A 278 -18.23 -27.39 -8.58
N GLY A 279 -16.98 -27.87 -8.55
CA GLY A 279 -15.91 -27.38 -9.41
C GLY A 279 -15.98 -27.92 -10.84
N PRO A 280 -15.64 -27.14 -11.88
CA PRO A 280 -15.61 -27.62 -13.26
C PRO A 280 -14.53 -28.70 -13.47
N VAL A 281 -14.81 -29.66 -14.37
CA VAL A 281 -13.82 -30.64 -14.83
C VAL A 281 -13.16 -30.15 -16.13
N PRO A 282 -11.83 -29.98 -16.18
CA PRO A 282 -11.16 -29.43 -17.35
C PRO A 282 -11.38 -30.29 -18.60
N GLY A 283 -11.74 -29.64 -19.72
CA GLY A 283 -12.01 -30.34 -20.98
C GLY A 283 -13.37 -31.06 -21.06
N GLU A 284 -14.16 -31.12 -19.98
CA GLU A 284 -15.47 -31.78 -19.93
C GLU A 284 -16.60 -30.78 -19.63
N ALA A 285 -17.02 -30.02 -20.66
CA ALA A 285 -18.00 -28.95 -20.52
C ALA A 285 -19.32 -29.42 -19.86
N GLY A 286 -19.68 -28.75 -18.75
CA GLY A 286 -20.90 -29.02 -17.99
C GLY A 286 -20.81 -30.18 -16.99
N LYS A 287 -19.66 -30.87 -16.90
CA LYS A 287 -19.37 -31.82 -15.83
C LYS A 287 -18.68 -31.12 -14.68
N THR A 288 -19.05 -31.50 -13.47
CA THR A 288 -18.49 -30.99 -12.22
C THR A 288 -17.94 -32.11 -11.36
N ARG A 289 -17.12 -31.74 -10.38
CA ARG A 289 -16.62 -32.59 -9.29
C ARG A 289 -16.69 -31.83 -7.95
N PRO A 290 -16.78 -32.52 -6.81
CA PRO A 290 -16.80 -31.86 -5.52
C PRO A 290 -15.44 -31.26 -5.16
N VAL A 291 -15.46 -30.03 -4.64
CA VAL A 291 -14.33 -29.31 -4.04
C VAL A 291 -14.73 -28.93 -2.61
N VAL A 292 -14.04 -29.48 -1.61
CA VAL A 292 -14.48 -29.39 -0.19
C VAL A 292 -13.34 -28.93 0.72
N GLN A 293 -13.67 -27.99 1.62
CA GLN A 293 -12.87 -27.65 2.81
C GLN A 293 -13.79 -27.54 4.02
N THR A 294 -13.35 -28.04 5.17
CA THR A 294 -14.22 -28.28 6.33
C THR A 294 -14.22 -27.16 7.36
N GLY A 295 -13.53 -26.04 7.08
CA GLY A 295 -13.17 -25.06 8.10
C GLY A 295 -11.89 -25.53 8.79
N SER A 296 -11.92 -25.67 10.11
CA SER A 296 -10.79 -26.17 10.90
C SER A 296 -11.25 -26.85 12.19
N TYR A 297 -10.29 -27.41 12.94
CA TYR A 297 -10.45 -27.84 14.33
C TYR A 297 -11.48 -28.95 14.58
N GLY A 298 -11.83 -29.71 13.55
CA GLY A 298 -12.85 -30.75 13.62
C GLY A 298 -14.24 -30.22 13.99
N GLU A 299 -14.54 -28.97 13.66
CA GLU A 299 -15.86 -28.37 13.85
C GLU A 299 -16.88 -28.90 12.83
N ASN A 300 -16.41 -29.23 11.62
CA ASN A 300 -17.14 -29.97 10.61
C ASN A 300 -16.29 -31.12 10.07
N ILE A 301 -16.96 -32.10 9.49
CA ILE A 301 -16.35 -33.24 8.78
C ILE A 301 -16.80 -33.19 7.33
N GLY A 302 -15.86 -33.21 6.40
CA GLY A 302 -16.14 -33.30 4.97
C GLY A 302 -16.68 -34.69 4.67
N ASN A 303 -17.79 -34.79 3.94
CA ASN A 303 -18.30 -36.08 3.47
C ASN A 303 -18.67 -35.98 2.00
N VAL A 304 -17.89 -36.64 1.15
CA VAL A 304 -18.17 -36.83 -0.26
C VAL A 304 -18.62 -38.27 -0.48
N VAL A 305 -19.85 -38.44 -0.96
CA VAL A 305 -20.40 -39.77 -1.28
C VAL A 305 -20.42 -39.94 -2.78
N LEU A 306 -19.58 -40.83 -3.30
CA LEU A 306 -19.52 -41.19 -4.71
C LEU A 306 -20.43 -42.38 -4.99
N THR A 307 -21.14 -42.35 -6.12
CA THR A 307 -21.80 -43.53 -6.68
C THR A 307 -20.95 -44.05 -7.83
N VAL A 308 -20.40 -45.24 -7.68
CA VAL A 308 -19.43 -45.85 -8.61
C VAL A 308 -20.02 -47.12 -9.21
N ASP A 309 -19.90 -47.25 -10.54
CA ASP A 309 -20.22 -48.52 -11.21
C ASP A 309 -19.08 -49.52 -10.97
N PRO A 310 -19.32 -50.66 -10.28
CA PRO A 310 -18.25 -51.59 -9.91
C PRO A 310 -17.61 -52.31 -11.10
N THR A 311 -18.27 -52.29 -12.27
CA THR A 311 -17.82 -52.94 -13.51
C THR A 311 -17.03 -51.98 -14.39
N THR A 312 -17.57 -50.78 -14.65
CA THR A 312 -16.91 -49.78 -15.50
C THR A 312 -15.94 -48.90 -14.75
N LYS A 313 -16.01 -48.93 -13.41
CA LYS A 313 -15.21 -48.09 -12.48
C LYS A 313 -15.53 -46.60 -12.55
N ALA A 314 -16.50 -46.21 -13.37
CA ALA A 314 -16.88 -44.82 -13.55
C ALA A 314 -17.70 -44.28 -12.37
N VAL A 315 -17.38 -43.06 -11.93
CA VAL A 315 -18.21 -42.27 -11.02
C VAL A 315 -19.41 -41.70 -11.78
N SER A 316 -20.64 -42.06 -11.37
CA SER A 316 -21.87 -41.63 -12.04
C SER A 316 -22.52 -40.39 -11.42
N SER A 317 -22.31 -40.19 -10.12
CA SER A 317 -22.86 -39.05 -9.37
C SER A 317 -22.17 -38.92 -8.01
N TYR A 318 -22.26 -37.74 -7.40
CA TYR A 318 -21.77 -37.52 -6.04
C TYR A 318 -22.72 -36.63 -5.22
N THR A 319 -22.55 -36.65 -3.90
CA THR A 319 -23.00 -35.58 -3.00
C THR A 319 -21.85 -35.14 -2.12
N ALA A 320 -21.75 -33.85 -1.82
CA ALA A 320 -20.72 -33.30 -0.94
C ALA A 320 -21.36 -32.42 0.14
N ALA A 321 -20.88 -32.53 1.37
CA ALA A 321 -21.34 -31.70 2.47
C ALA A 321 -20.28 -31.54 3.56
N ASN A 322 -20.30 -30.39 4.23
CA ASN A 322 -19.68 -30.21 5.54
C ASN A 322 -20.67 -30.59 6.63
N VAL A 323 -20.38 -31.66 7.35
CA VAL A 323 -21.22 -32.22 8.41
C VAL A 323 -20.76 -31.67 9.75
N ALA A 324 -21.58 -30.82 10.37
CA ALA A 324 -21.27 -30.24 11.67
C ALA A 324 -21.04 -31.32 12.73
N ARG A 325 -20.05 -31.08 13.61
CA ARG A 325 -19.76 -31.94 14.76
C ARG A 325 -21.01 -32.22 15.58
N THR A 326 -21.23 -33.49 15.91
CA THR A 326 -22.43 -33.94 16.62
C THR A 326 -22.57 -33.27 18.00
N GLY A 327 -23.80 -32.93 18.36
CA GLY A 327 -24.16 -32.44 19.69
C GLY A 327 -24.57 -33.54 20.67
N ASP A 328 -24.46 -34.81 20.26
CA ASP A 328 -24.84 -35.96 21.09
C ASP A 328 -23.99 -36.05 22.37
N ASP A 329 -24.56 -36.71 23.39
CA ASP A 329 -23.91 -36.92 24.68
C ASP A 329 -22.70 -37.87 24.56
N ASP A 330 -21.58 -37.49 25.15
CA ASP A 330 -20.33 -38.25 25.12
C ASP A 330 -20.50 -39.69 25.61
N ALA A 331 -21.28 -39.92 26.67
CA ALA A 331 -21.47 -41.27 27.21
C ALA A 331 -22.31 -42.15 26.25
N ALA A 332 -23.22 -41.56 25.49
CA ALA A 332 -23.96 -42.25 24.45
C ALA A 332 -23.05 -42.63 23.27
N LEU A 333 -22.20 -41.70 22.81
CA LEU A 333 -21.24 -41.97 21.73
C LEU A 333 -20.21 -43.04 22.12
N VAL A 334 -19.65 -42.94 23.33
CA VAL A 334 -18.71 -43.92 23.89
C VAL A 334 -19.35 -45.31 24.05
N ALA A 335 -20.63 -45.38 24.41
CA ALA A 335 -21.35 -46.65 24.51
C ALA A 335 -21.68 -47.25 23.14
N ALA A 336 -21.90 -46.41 22.12
CA ALA A 336 -22.27 -46.83 20.78
C ALA A 336 -21.05 -47.29 19.95
N TYR A 337 -19.92 -46.59 20.05
CA TYR A 337 -18.78 -46.78 19.16
C TYR A 337 -17.49 -47.11 19.93
N PRO A 338 -16.89 -48.31 19.75
CA PRO A 338 -15.67 -48.72 20.44
C PRO A 338 -14.47 -47.78 20.21
N ARG A 339 -14.29 -47.27 18.97
CA ARG A 339 -13.23 -46.30 18.65
C ARG A 339 -13.39 -45.00 19.44
N VAL A 340 -14.63 -44.52 19.63
CA VAL A 340 -14.90 -43.32 20.44
C VAL A 340 -14.57 -43.56 21.91
N ALA A 341 -14.76 -44.78 22.44
CA ALA A 341 -14.36 -45.12 23.80
C ALA A 341 -12.82 -45.09 23.98
N GLU A 342 -12.07 -45.53 22.96
CA GLU A 342 -10.61 -45.44 22.94
C GLU A 342 -10.14 -43.99 22.85
N VAL A 343 -10.69 -43.20 21.91
CA VAL A 343 -10.43 -41.76 21.78
C VAL A 343 -10.69 -41.04 23.11
N LYS A 344 -11.78 -41.38 23.81
CA LYS A 344 -12.05 -40.80 25.13
C LYS A 344 -10.95 -41.11 26.14
N THR A 345 -10.44 -42.34 26.15
CA THR A 345 -9.37 -42.75 27.07
C THR A 345 -8.09 -41.97 26.81
N ILE A 346 -7.71 -41.80 25.54
CA ILE A 346 -6.54 -41.01 25.13
C ILE A 346 -6.72 -39.54 25.51
N THR A 347 -7.88 -38.96 25.17
CA THR A 347 -8.22 -37.56 25.46
C THR A 347 -8.20 -37.26 26.97
N ASP A 348 -8.83 -38.11 27.79
CA ASP A 348 -8.86 -37.92 29.25
C ASP A 348 -7.44 -37.97 29.85
N ALA A 349 -6.59 -38.87 29.36
CA ALA A 349 -5.21 -38.99 29.81
C ALA A 349 -4.38 -37.75 29.45
N ALA A 350 -4.47 -37.30 28.20
CA ALA A 350 -3.78 -36.10 27.72
C ALA A 350 -4.20 -34.84 28.49
N LEU A 351 -5.51 -34.65 28.72
CA LEU A 351 -6.03 -33.53 29.51
C LEU A 351 -5.55 -33.58 30.96
N ALA A 352 -5.49 -34.76 31.57
CA ALA A 352 -5.01 -34.93 32.93
C ALA A 352 -3.50 -34.63 33.07
N GLU A 353 -2.69 -35.06 32.10
CA GLU A 353 -1.26 -34.75 32.07
C GLU A 353 -1.01 -33.26 31.85
N ALA A 354 -1.71 -32.67 30.88
CA ALA A 354 -1.63 -31.25 30.58
C ALA A 354 -2.01 -30.39 31.79
N ALA A 355 -3.04 -30.77 32.56
CA ALA A 355 -3.46 -30.03 33.74
C ALA A 355 -2.36 -29.88 34.83
N VAL A 356 -1.38 -30.80 34.89
CA VAL A 356 -0.28 -30.76 35.88
C VAL A 356 0.62 -29.54 35.66
N ILE A 357 0.93 -29.24 34.40
CA ILE A 357 1.79 -28.11 34.02
C ILE A 357 0.91 -26.89 33.73
N GLY A 358 -0.17 -27.10 32.99
CA GLY A 358 -1.05 -26.08 32.43
C GLY A 358 -1.71 -25.21 33.47
N ASN A 359 -2.18 -25.76 34.59
CA ASN A 359 -2.92 -25.01 35.62
C ASN A 359 -2.04 -24.17 36.56
N GLN A 360 -0.72 -24.13 36.33
CA GLN A 360 0.15 -23.30 37.16
C GLN A 360 -0.11 -21.82 36.87
N PRO A 361 -0.32 -20.95 37.89
CA PRO A 361 -0.54 -19.53 37.67
C PRO A 361 0.75 -18.87 37.19
N LYS A 362 0.67 -18.10 36.10
CA LYS A 362 1.79 -17.42 35.42
C LYS A 362 1.62 -15.93 35.25
N GLY A 363 0.40 -15.40 35.40
CA GLY A 363 0.18 -13.96 35.37
C GLY A 363 -1.24 -13.60 35.80
N SER A 364 -1.60 -12.34 35.63
CA SER A 364 -2.99 -11.92 35.77
C SER A 364 -3.32 -10.72 34.88
N VAL A 365 -4.58 -10.62 34.45
CA VAL A 365 -5.12 -9.51 33.68
C VAL A 365 -6.32 -8.87 34.38
N THR A 366 -6.57 -7.59 34.14
CA THR A 366 -7.70 -6.83 34.72
C THR A 366 -8.95 -6.84 33.83
N ALA A 367 -8.79 -7.12 32.54
CA ALA A 367 -9.81 -7.26 31.50
C ALA A 367 -9.25 -8.13 30.37
N ASP A 368 -10.11 -8.55 29.43
CA ASP A 368 -9.68 -9.36 28.29
C ASP A 368 -8.66 -8.58 27.43
N ILE A 369 -7.57 -9.24 27.05
CA ILE A 369 -6.57 -8.73 26.09
C ILE A 369 -6.58 -9.70 24.92
N THR A 370 -6.99 -9.21 23.75
CA THR A 370 -7.41 -10.07 22.65
C THR A 370 -6.79 -9.61 21.34
N THR A 371 -6.61 -10.56 20.42
CA THR A 371 -6.46 -10.32 18.99
C THR A 371 -7.67 -9.53 18.44
N ALA A 372 -7.61 -9.13 17.18
CA ALA A 372 -8.74 -8.50 16.53
C ALA A 372 -9.82 -9.53 16.18
N PHE A 373 -11.09 -9.15 16.38
CA PHE A 373 -12.25 -9.98 16.08
C PHE A 373 -12.98 -9.46 14.84
N ALA A 374 -13.52 -10.37 14.05
CA ALA A 374 -14.38 -10.09 12.90
C ALA A 374 -15.86 -10.33 13.24
N GLY A 375 -16.77 -9.57 12.61
CA GLY A 375 -18.22 -9.78 12.73
C GLY A 375 -18.83 -9.38 14.08
N GLY A 376 -18.07 -8.75 14.99
CA GLY A 376 -18.57 -8.15 16.22
C GLY A 376 -19.19 -6.76 16.00
N SER A 377 -19.62 -6.12 17.09
CA SER A 377 -20.19 -4.77 17.04
C SER A 377 -20.00 -3.99 18.34
N TYR A 378 -20.08 -2.66 18.25
CA TYR A 378 -20.09 -1.79 19.42
C TYR A 378 -21.48 -1.77 20.07
N VAL A 379 -21.57 -2.30 21.29
CA VAL A 379 -22.77 -2.27 22.14
C VAL A 379 -22.46 -1.40 23.36
N ASP A 380 -23.30 -0.41 23.62
CA ASP A 380 -23.10 0.56 24.71
C ASP A 380 -21.71 1.22 24.71
N GLY A 381 -21.15 1.43 23.51
CA GLY A 381 -19.86 2.09 23.32
C GLY A 381 -18.63 1.17 23.47
N VAL A 382 -18.82 -0.14 23.59
CA VAL A 382 -17.73 -1.12 23.75
C VAL A 382 -17.85 -2.23 22.70
N TYR A 383 -16.74 -2.66 22.12
CA TYR A 383 -16.71 -3.73 21.13
C TYR A 383 -16.99 -5.09 21.79
N THR A 384 -17.97 -5.83 21.25
CA THR A 384 -18.43 -7.12 21.78
C THR A 384 -18.82 -8.09 20.67
N GLY A 385 -18.73 -9.40 20.96
CA GLY A 385 -19.08 -10.47 20.03
C GLY A 385 -18.05 -10.70 18.92
N GLY A 386 -18.47 -11.36 17.85
CA GLY A 386 -17.60 -11.72 16.73
C GLY A 386 -16.84 -13.03 16.92
N SER A 387 -15.97 -13.33 15.95
CA SER A 387 -15.05 -14.46 15.94
C SER A 387 -13.60 -13.96 15.87
N ARG A 388 -12.68 -14.70 16.50
CA ARG A 388 -11.24 -14.41 16.47
C ARG A 388 -10.63 -14.53 15.06
N ASP A 389 -9.35 -14.18 14.96
CA ASP A 389 -8.49 -14.38 13.78
C ASP A 389 -8.67 -13.34 12.64
N ASP A 390 -9.09 -12.11 12.95
CA ASP A 390 -8.99 -11.00 12.00
C ASP A 390 -7.53 -10.51 11.90
N ARG A 391 -6.77 -11.09 10.97
CA ARG A 391 -5.34 -10.78 10.77
C ARG A 391 -5.09 -9.47 10.02
N ALA A 392 -6.12 -8.84 9.49
CA ALA A 392 -6.02 -7.56 8.80
C ALA A 392 -6.18 -6.35 9.73
N SER A 393 -6.60 -6.60 10.97
CA SER A 393 -6.85 -5.56 11.97
C SER A 393 -5.79 -5.58 13.08
N GLU A 394 -5.54 -4.39 13.63
CA GLU A 394 -4.64 -4.20 14.77
C GLU A 394 -5.31 -4.70 16.05
N SER A 395 -4.52 -5.13 17.05
CA SER A 395 -5.07 -5.72 18.27
C SER A 395 -4.28 -5.39 19.52
N THR A 396 -4.98 -5.35 20.66
CA THR A 396 -4.37 -5.08 21.97
C THR A 396 -3.37 -6.16 22.37
N LEU A 397 -3.63 -7.42 22.00
CA LEU A 397 -2.71 -8.52 22.28
C LEU A 397 -1.44 -8.45 21.42
N GLY A 398 -1.57 -8.08 20.14
CA GLY A 398 -0.41 -7.90 19.27
C GLY A 398 0.55 -6.82 19.78
N ASN A 399 0.00 -5.67 20.20
CA ASN A 399 0.80 -4.58 20.76
C ASN A 399 1.47 -5.01 22.08
N LEU A 400 0.74 -5.67 22.99
CA LEU A 400 1.30 -6.18 24.25
C LEU A 400 2.43 -7.22 24.03
N VAL A 401 2.29 -8.11 23.05
CA VAL A 401 3.35 -9.07 22.72
C VAL A 401 4.57 -8.34 22.15
N ALA A 402 4.38 -7.31 21.32
CA ALA A 402 5.47 -6.46 20.85
C ALA A 402 6.21 -5.76 22.00
N ASP A 403 5.51 -5.25 23.01
CA ASP A 403 6.11 -4.68 24.22
C ASP A 403 6.92 -5.74 24.99
N SER A 404 6.39 -6.96 25.08
CA SER A 404 7.09 -8.07 25.72
C SER A 404 8.41 -8.43 25.04
N LEU A 405 8.51 -8.24 23.72
CA LEU A 405 9.73 -8.44 22.94
C LEU A 405 10.77 -7.38 23.30
N VAL A 406 10.38 -6.10 23.38
CA VAL A 406 11.28 -5.02 23.82
C VAL A 406 11.77 -5.29 25.24
N SER A 407 10.87 -5.66 26.15
CA SER A 407 11.22 -5.98 27.55
C SER A 407 12.21 -7.15 27.64
N SER A 408 11.98 -8.23 26.88
CA SER A 408 12.80 -9.44 26.92
C SER A 408 14.15 -9.28 26.22
N LEU A 409 14.22 -8.44 25.18
CA LEU A 409 15.40 -8.32 24.30
C LEU A 409 16.16 -7.00 24.48
N GLY A 410 15.66 -6.06 25.28
CA GLY A 410 16.22 -4.71 25.43
C GLY A 410 17.58 -4.62 26.12
N SER A 411 18.00 -5.66 26.85
CA SER A 411 19.36 -5.69 27.42
C SER A 411 20.42 -5.89 26.32
N PRO A 412 21.60 -5.24 26.40
CA PRO A 412 22.68 -5.43 25.42
C PRO A 412 23.10 -6.89 25.25
N GLU A 413 23.04 -7.69 26.32
CA GLU A 413 23.36 -9.12 26.31
C GLU A 413 22.34 -9.95 25.52
N ARG A 414 21.09 -9.47 25.39
CA ARG A 414 20.00 -10.10 24.64
C ARG A 414 19.76 -9.49 23.26
N GLY A 415 20.57 -8.51 22.87
CA GLY A 415 20.55 -7.90 21.54
C GLY A 415 20.16 -6.43 21.52
N GLY A 416 19.64 -5.86 22.62
CA GLY A 416 19.39 -4.42 22.75
C GLY A 416 18.20 -3.89 21.94
N ALA A 417 17.14 -4.68 21.78
CA ALA A 417 15.95 -4.26 21.03
C ALA A 417 15.33 -2.97 21.60
N THR A 418 14.95 -2.06 20.71
CA THR A 418 14.25 -0.80 21.01
C THR A 418 12.88 -0.74 20.35
N ILE A 419 12.60 -1.62 19.40
CA ILE A 419 11.31 -1.76 18.72
C ILE A 419 10.94 -3.24 18.74
N GLY A 420 9.71 -3.56 19.15
CA GLY A 420 9.13 -4.90 19.08
C GLY A 420 8.20 -5.00 17.88
N VAL A 421 8.26 -6.13 17.16
CA VAL A 421 7.35 -6.39 16.04
C VAL A 421 6.84 -7.83 16.11
N VAL A 422 5.55 -8.03 15.91
CA VAL A 422 4.92 -9.35 15.84
C VAL A 422 3.96 -9.44 14.65
N ASN A 423 3.98 -10.59 13.96
CA ASN A 423 3.01 -10.92 12.93
C ASN A 423 1.72 -11.47 13.56
N PRO A 424 0.53 -11.17 13.00
CA PRO A 424 -0.75 -11.53 13.61
C PRO A 424 -0.98 -13.05 13.61
N GLY A 425 -0.44 -13.78 12.63
CA GLY A 425 -0.53 -15.24 12.55
C GLY A 425 0.17 -16.00 13.68
N GLY A 426 1.15 -15.35 14.34
CA GLY A 426 1.86 -15.88 15.51
C GLY A 426 0.99 -15.92 16.78
N LEU A 427 -0.12 -15.17 16.83
CA LEU A 427 -1.01 -15.07 17.99
C LEU A 427 -2.14 -16.11 17.89
N ARG A 428 -2.11 -17.13 18.74
CA ARG A 428 -2.99 -18.31 18.58
C ARG A 428 -4.14 -18.42 19.58
N ALA A 429 -4.13 -17.60 20.61
CA ALA A 429 -5.18 -17.52 21.60
C ALA A 429 -5.26 -16.12 22.22
N GLU A 430 -6.24 -15.95 23.09
CA GLU A 430 -6.53 -14.71 23.80
C GLU A 430 -6.06 -14.79 25.27
N LEU A 431 -5.83 -13.65 25.91
CA LEU A 431 -5.75 -13.56 27.37
C LEU A 431 -7.11 -13.11 27.91
N LEU A 432 -7.98 -14.06 28.22
CA LEU A 432 -9.28 -13.78 28.80
C LEU A 432 -9.16 -13.61 30.32
N LYS A 433 -9.85 -12.62 30.87
CA LYS A 433 -9.86 -12.34 32.31
C LYS A 433 -10.48 -13.48 33.11
N GLY A 434 -11.54 -14.09 32.59
CA GLY A 434 -12.35 -15.03 33.36
C GLY A 434 -12.84 -14.45 34.70
N ASP A 435 -13.09 -15.33 35.67
CA ASP A 435 -13.66 -14.96 36.96
C ASP A 435 -12.65 -14.27 37.89
N ASP A 436 -11.41 -14.76 37.95
CA ASP A 436 -10.39 -14.34 38.91
C ASP A 436 -9.23 -13.51 38.30
N GLY A 437 -9.19 -13.36 36.98
CA GLY A 437 -8.14 -12.63 36.28
C GLY A 437 -6.83 -13.40 36.15
N VAL A 438 -6.74 -14.65 36.62
CA VAL A 438 -5.48 -15.41 36.62
C VAL A 438 -5.23 -15.97 35.22
N ILE A 439 -4.00 -15.78 34.73
CA ILE A 439 -3.51 -16.43 33.52
C ILE A 439 -2.63 -17.61 33.93
N THR A 440 -2.99 -18.79 33.46
CA THR A 440 -2.28 -20.04 33.69
C THR A 440 -1.19 -20.29 32.64
N TYR A 441 -0.32 -21.28 32.88
CA TYR A 441 0.70 -21.68 31.91
C TYR A 441 0.05 -22.10 30.58
N ALA A 442 -1.03 -22.87 30.62
CA ALA A 442 -1.71 -23.33 29.41
C ALA A 442 -2.26 -22.16 28.59
N GLU A 443 -2.90 -21.19 29.24
CA GLU A 443 -3.44 -19.99 28.58
C GLU A 443 -2.32 -19.12 28.00
N ALA A 444 -1.24 -18.90 28.75
CA ALA A 444 -0.09 -18.14 28.26
C ALA A 444 0.61 -18.84 27.07
N ASN A 445 0.79 -20.16 27.15
CA ASN A 445 1.34 -20.97 26.05
C ASN A 445 0.45 -20.95 24.82
N ALA A 446 -0.87 -20.95 25.00
CA ALA A 446 -1.81 -20.94 23.89
C ALA A 446 -1.71 -19.67 23.04
N VAL A 447 -1.21 -18.55 23.60
CA VAL A 447 -0.96 -17.32 22.82
C VAL A 447 0.21 -17.50 21.85
N LEU A 448 1.36 -18.01 22.33
CA LEU A 448 2.59 -18.21 21.55
C LEU A 448 3.06 -19.68 21.63
N PRO A 449 2.41 -20.61 20.89
CA PRO A 449 2.66 -22.05 21.04
C PRO A 449 3.82 -22.59 20.20
N PHE A 450 4.41 -21.80 19.30
CA PHE A 450 5.32 -22.26 18.25
C PHE A 450 6.77 -22.47 18.70
N VAL A 451 7.13 -22.04 19.90
CA VAL A 451 8.48 -22.27 20.47
C VAL A 451 9.58 -21.67 19.57
N ASN A 452 9.29 -20.54 18.91
CA ASN A 452 10.26 -19.82 18.07
C ASN A 452 11.41 -19.27 18.93
N ASN A 453 12.58 -19.07 18.33
CA ASN A 453 13.64 -18.32 18.99
C ASN A 453 13.37 -16.81 18.87
N LEU A 454 13.65 -16.06 19.93
CA LEU A 454 13.62 -14.60 19.90
C LEU A 454 14.94 -14.05 19.37
N TRP A 455 14.88 -13.29 18.28
CA TRP A 455 16.04 -12.72 17.62
C TRP A 455 15.98 -11.19 17.64
N THR A 456 17.12 -10.58 17.37
CA THR A 456 17.20 -9.14 17.09
C THR A 456 17.90 -8.90 15.77
N THR A 457 17.53 -7.83 15.06
CA THR A 457 18.21 -7.38 13.82
C THR A 457 18.26 -5.85 13.79
N THR A 458 19.20 -5.30 13.03
CA THR A 458 19.33 -3.85 12.84
C THR A 458 18.87 -3.46 11.44
N LEU A 459 17.87 -2.58 11.38
CA LEU A 459 17.34 -1.99 10.15
C LEU A 459 17.62 -0.48 10.13
N THR A 460 17.81 0.10 8.95
CA THR A 460 17.70 1.56 8.80
C THR A 460 16.24 2.01 8.83
N GLY A 461 15.97 3.29 9.09
CA GLY A 461 14.60 3.82 9.04
C GLY A 461 13.91 3.57 7.70
N ALA A 462 14.64 3.67 6.59
CA ALA A 462 14.13 3.35 5.25
C ALA A 462 13.72 1.86 5.12
N GLN A 463 14.53 0.95 5.65
CA GLN A 463 14.21 -0.49 5.65
C GLN A 463 13.02 -0.80 6.56
N PHE A 464 12.92 -0.14 7.72
CA PHE A 464 11.75 -0.29 8.59
C PHE A 464 10.47 0.20 7.93
N LYS A 465 10.53 1.30 7.15
CA LYS A 465 9.42 1.70 6.28
C LYS A 465 9.04 0.59 5.30
N THR A 466 10.01 0.00 4.61
CA THR A 466 9.75 -1.11 3.67
C THR A 466 9.10 -2.32 4.36
N VAL A 467 9.46 -2.63 5.60
CA VAL A 467 8.77 -3.66 6.41
C VAL A 467 7.30 -3.30 6.63
N LEU A 468 6.99 -2.05 6.99
CA LEU A 468 5.60 -1.61 7.19
C LEU A 468 4.80 -1.59 5.88
N GLU A 469 5.43 -1.25 4.75
CA GLU A 469 4.85 -1.35 3.41
C GLU A 469 4.56 -2.80 2.99
N GLN A 470 5.35 -3.76 3.49
CA GLN A 470 5.14 -5.19 3.24
C GLN A 470 3.89 -5.75 3.93
N GLN A 471 3.21 -4.99 4.79
CA GLN A 471 1.87 -5.38 5.28
C GLN A 471 0.88 -5.55 4.12
N TRP A 472 1.04 -4.82 3.01
CA TRP A 472 0.36 -5.09 1.73
C TRP A 472 1.17 -6.14 0.96
N GLN A 473 0.69 -7.38 1.04
CA GLN A 473 1.46 -8.58 0.75
C GLN A 473 1.65 -8.81 -0.75
N THR A 474 2.83 -9.32 -1.11
CA THR A 474 3.16 -9.75 -2.49
C THR A 474 3.97 -11.05 -2.49
N ASN A 475 3.68 -11.91 -3.45
CA ASN A 475 4.50 -13.06 -3.80
C ASN A 475 5.85 -12.62 -4.38
N PRO A 476 6.88 -13.49 -4.41
CA PRO A 476 8.19 -13.14 -4.98
C PRO A 476 8.14 -12.67 -6.44
N ASP A 477 7.12 -13.06 -7.21
CA ASP A 477 6.90 -12.66 -8.59
C ASP A 477 6.06 -11.36 -8.74
N GLY A 478 5.64 -10.76 -7.62
CA GLY A 478 4.84 -9.54 -7.56
C GLY A 478 3.33 -9.75 -7.63
N THR A 479 2.84 -10.99 -7.71
CA THR A 479 1.40 -11.30 -7.62
C THR A 479 0.88 -11.15 -6.18
N ILE A 480 -0.44 -11.01 -6.01
CA ILE A 480 -1.07 -10.88 -4.69
C ILE A 480 -1.40 -12.27 -4.15
N PRO A 481 -0.92 -12.66 -2.95
CA PRO A 481 -1.21 -13.96 -2.34
C PRO A 481 -2.66 -14.06 -1.84
N SER A 482 -3.06 -15.27 -1.42
CA SER A 482 -4.41 -15.54 -0.86
C SER A 482 -4.74 -14.66 0.36
N ARG A 483 -3.71 -14.24 1.11
CA ARG A 483 -3.80 -13.26 2.21
C ARG A 483 -3.15 -11.93 1.79
N PRO A 484 -3.91 -10.99 1.20
CA PRO A 484 -3.34 -9.77 0.60
C PRO A 484 -2.84 -8.75 1.61
N PHE A 485 -3.19 -8.89 2.90
CA PHE A 485 -2.80 -7.96 3.94
C PHE A 485 -2.58 -8.64 5.29
N LEU A 486 -1.53 -8.25 6.02
CA LEU A 486 -1.23 -8.71 7.39
C LEU A 486 -0.87 -7.51 8.27
N LYS A 487 -1.64 -7.27 9.34
CA LYS A 487 -1.38 -6.15 10.25
C LYS A 487 -0.33 -6.54 11.31
N LEU A 488 0.82 -5.89 11.29
CA LEU A 488 1.85 -6.07 12.32
C LEU A 488 1.41 -5.45 13.66
N GLY A 489 1.64 -6.15 14.75
CA GLY A 489 1.64 -5.59 16.10
C GLY A 489 2.99 -4.92 16.38
N LEU A 490 2.95 -3.73 16.97
CA LEU A 490 4.12 -2.88 17.21
C LEU A 490 4.20 -2.50 18.68
N SER A 491 5.41 -2.28 19.22
CA SER A 491 5.58 -1.80 20.59
C SER A 491 5.05 -0.37 20.76
N ASP A 492 4.71 -0.01 21.99
CA ASP A 492 4.08 1.26 22.41
C ASP A 492 4.80 2.53 21.95
N ASN A 493 6.08 2.43 21.63
CA ASN A 493 6.89 3.55 21.15
C ASN A 493 6.81 3.81 19.65
N VAL A 494 6.07 3.00 18.88
CA VAL A 494 5.97 3.15 17.42
C VAL A 494 4.58 3.61 17.02
N GLU A 495 4.51 4.72 16.29
CA GLU A 495 3.28 5.22 15.65
C GLU A 495 3.53 5.31 14.13
N TYR A 496 2.55 4.97 13.30
CA TYR A 496 2.63 5.25 11.86
C TYR A 496 1.28 5.62 11.24
N THR A 497 1.34 6.38 10.16
CA THR A 497 0.18 6.73 9.34
C THR A 497 0.28 6.13 7.95
N TYR A 498 -0.85 5.88 7.32
CA TYR A 498 -0.90 5.30 5.98
C TYR A 498 -2.08 5.80 5.14
N ASP A 499 -1.99 5.63 3.82
CA ASP A 499 -3.07 5.75 2.84
C ASP A 499 -3.24 4.38 2.16
N GLY A 500 -4.33 3.68 2.47
CA GLY A 500 -4.58 2.34 1.94
C GLY A 500 -4.82 2.31 0.43
N ALA A 501 -5.14 3.44 -0.19
CA ALA A 501 -5.40 3.58 -1.63
C ALA A 501 -4.16 4.03 -2.43
N ALA A 502 -3.05 4.36 -1.76
CA ALA A 502 -1.80 4.71 -2.42
C ALA A 502 -1.23 3.51 -3.22
N ALA A 503 -0.25 3.79 -4.09
CA ALA A 503 0.43 2.74 -4.83
C ALA A 503 1.28 1.85 -3.90
N GLN A 504 1.53 0.61 -4.32
CA GLN A 504 2.40 -0.33 -3.59
C GLN A 504 3.76 0.32 -3.28
N GLY A 505 4.15 0.32 -1.99
CA GLY A 505 5.38 0.96 -1.52
C GLY A 505 5.27 2.44 -1.17
N GLU A 506 4.08 3.03 -1.33
CA GLU A 506 3.74 4.41 -0.96
C GLU A 506 2.58 4.48 0.07
N HIS A 507 2.17 3.36 0.65
CA HIS A 507 1.07 3.34 1.61
C HIS A 507 1.44 4.04 2.91
N VAL A 508 2.64 3.85 3.44
CA VAL A 508 3.07 4.43 4.71
C VAL A 508 3.47 5.89 4.51
N THR A 509 2.69 6.79 5.10
CA THR A 509 2.80 8.24 4.94
C THR A 509 3.64 8.92 6.03
N GLY A 510 3.81 8.29 7.20
CA GLY A 510 4.69 8.77 8.27
C GLY A 510 4.97 7.70 9.33
N ILE A 511 6.11 7.80 10.02
CA ILE A 511 6.52 6.88 11.10
C ILE A 511 7.19 7.70 12.20
N TRP A 512 6.83 7.42 13.45
CA TRP A 512 7.40 8.04 14.65
C TRP A 512 7.86 6.98 15.64
N ILE A 513 9.04 7.21 16.22
CA ILE A 513 9.62 6.41 17.30
C ILE A 513 9.80 7.32 18.51
N ASP A 514 9.20 6.96 19.65
CA ASP A 514 9.15 7.80 20.86
C ASP A 514 8.57 9.20 20.57
N GLY A 515 7.60 9.29 19.65
CA GLY A 515 6.97 10.52 19.20
C GLY A 515 7.83 11.40 18.29
N ALA A 516 9.04 10.98 17.92
CA ALA A 516 9.91 11.69 16.98
C ALA A 516 9.87 11.06 15.58
N PRO A 517 9.85 11.83 14.48
CA PRO A 517 9.90 11.29 13.12
C PRO A 517 11.09 10.37 12.91
N ILE A 518 10.87 9.26 12.23
CA ILE A 518 11.95 8.31 11.90
C ILE A 518 12.99 8.97 10.99
N ASP A 519 14.27 8.79 11.27
CA ASP A 519 15.35 9.17 10.36
C ASP A 519 15.60 8.01 9.38
N PRO A 520 15.40 8.18 8.05
CA PRO A 520 15.56 7.11 7.09
C PRO A 520 16.96 6.46 7.08
N ALA A 521 18.01 7.20 7.48
CA ALA A 521 19.38 6.72 7.50
C ALA A 521 19.84 6.19 8.87
N ALA A 522 19.13 6.53 9.96
CA ALA A 522 19.47 6.06 11.30
C ALA A 522 19.19 4.55 11.44
N SER A 523 19.92 3.91 12.35
CA SER A 523 19.78 2.47 12.65
C SER A 523 18.89 2.24 13.86
N TYR A 524 17.94 1.32 13.73
CA TYR A 524 16.99 0.93 14.76
C TYR A 524 17.13 -0.56 15.06
N ARG A 525 17.05 -0.92 16.36
CA ARG A 525 17.22 -2.32 16.80
C ARG A 525 15.86 -2.97 16.98
N ILE A 526 15.54 -3.91 16.11
CA ILE A 526 14.25 -4.60 16.08
C ILE A 526 14.38 -5.93 16.81
N GLY A 527 13.43 -6.24 17.70
CA GLY A 527 13.24 -7.54 18.34
C GLY A 527 11.99 -8.22 17.80
N SER A 528 12.11 -9.48 17.38
CA SER A 528 10.99 -10.28 16.89
C SER A 528 11.31 -11.77 16.95
N PHE A 529 10.39 -12.61 16.47
CA PHE A 529 10.60 -14.04 16.28
C PHE A 529 11.58 -14.28 15.13
N ASN A 530 12.40 -15.34 15.23
CA ASN A 530 13.34 -15.71 14.16
C ASN A 530 12.61 -15.92 12.82
N PHE A 531 11.41 -16.50 12.84
CA PHE A 531 10.53 -16.65 11.68
C PHE A 531 10.39 -15.34 10.89
N LEU A 532 9.96 -14.27 11.57
CA LEU A 532 9.74 -12.98 10.92
C LEU A 532 11.07 -12.34 10.50
N LEU A 533 12.10 -12.43 11.35
CA LEU A 533 13.41 -11.86 11.04
C LEU A 533 14.15 -12.55 9.88
N GLN A 534 13.73 -13.76 9.51
CA GLN A 534 14.23 -14.49 8.34
C GLN A 534 13.40 -14.24 7.08
N GLY A 535 12.39 -13.35 7.14
CA GLY A 535 11.55 -12.98 6.01
C GLY A 535 10.25 -13.79 5.87
N GLY A 536 9.83 -14.51 6.93
CA GLY A 536 8.52 -15.16 7.01
C GLY A 536 7.36 -14.17 6.81
N ASP A 537 6.18 -14.69 6.46
CA ASP A 537 4.97 -13.88 6.15
C ASP A 537 5.24 -12.78 5.09
N ASN A 538 6.13 -13.07 4.14
CA ASN A 538 6.58 -12.14 3.09
C ASN A 538 7.19 -10.81 3.57
N PHE A 539 7.58 -10.68 4.84
CA PHE A 539 8.31 -9.52 5.35
C PHE A 539 9.82 -9.60 5.02
N ARG A 540 10.11 -9.74 3.72
CA ARG A 540 11.45 -10.06 3.18
C ARG A 540 12.52 -9.07 3.59
N GLU A 541 12.15 -7.82 3.88
CA GLU A 541 13.13 -6.80 4.22
C GLU A 541 13.82 -7.08 5.56
N PHE A 542 13.19 -7.83 6.48
CA PHE A 542 13.86 -8.23 7.70
C PHE A 542 15.14 -9.05 7.46
N ALA A 543 15.15 -9.91 6.43
CA ALA A 543 16.30 -10.74 6.09
C ALA A 543 17.50 -9.93 5.55
N ASN A 544 17.27 -8.68 5.12
CA ASN A 544 18.30 -7.72 4.72
C ASN A 544 18.87 -6.90 5.89
N GLY A 545 18.39 -7.15 7.11
CA GLY A 545 18.93 -6.52 8.30
C GLY A 545 20.37 -6.93 8.61
N THR A 546 21.03 -6.13 9.44
CA THR A 546 22.43 -6.35 9.84
C THR A 546 22.52 -6.69 11.32
N ASP A 547 23.66 -7.25 11.74
CA ASP A 547 23.91 -7.63 13.15
C ASP A 547 22.78 -8.47 13.77
N THR A 548 22.22 -9.38 12.96
CA THR A 548 21.17 -10.30 13.37
C THR A 548 21.73 -11.28 14.40
N ARG A 549 21.04 -11.43 15.53
CA ARG A 549 21.48 -12.26 16.65
C ARG A 549 20.34 -13.05 17.24
N ASP A 550 20.62 -14.33 17.49
CA ASP A 550 19.83 -15.17 18.39
C ASP A 550 20.09 -14.75 19.84
N SER A 551 19.03 -14.46 20.60
CA SER A 551 19.13 -14.10 22.02
C SER A 551 19.31 -15.30 22.94
N GLY A 552 19.10 -16.52 22.43
CA GLY A 552 19.03 -17.77 23.19
C GLY A 552 17.75 -17.90 24.02
N LEU A 553 16.73 -17.07 23.76
CA LEU A 553 15.41 -17.16 24.38
C LEU A 553 14.42 -17.80 23.41
N ILE A 554 13.50 -18.56 23.97
CA ILE A 554 12.33 -19.10 23.29
C ILE A 554 11.15 -18.18 23.58
N ASP A 555 10.33 -17.90 22.56
CA ASP A 555 9.17 -17.00 22.60
C ASP A 555 8.23 -17.26 23.78
N ARG A 556 7.76 -18.50 23.95
CA ARG A 556 6.87 -18.95 25.02
C ARG A 556 7.46 -18.64 26.39
N ASP A 557 8.72 -19.02 26.61
CA ASP A 557 9.34 -18.90 27.93
C ASP A 557 9.58 -17.44 28.28
N ALA A 558 9.99 -16.62 27.31
CA ALA A 558 10.15 -15.18 27.48
C ALA A 558 8.80 -14.48 27.74
N TRP A 559 7.76 -14.86 26.99
CA TRP A 559 6.39 -14.36 27.18
C TRP A 559 5.81 -14.72 28.55
N ILE A 560 5.92 -15.98 28.96
CA ILE A 560 5.48 -16.41 30.30
C ILE A 560 6.25 -15.66 31.39
N ALA A 561 7.57 -15.49 31.23
CA ALA A 561 8.36 -14.70 32.18
C ALA A 561 7.94 -13.22 32.22
N TYR A 562 7.57 -12.64 31.06
CA TYR A 562 7.02 -11.29 30.99
C TYR A 562 5.69 -11.17 31.75
N LEU A 563 4.78 -12.13 31.59
CA LEU A 563 3.51 -12.16 32.33
C LEU A 563 3.74 -12.32 33.85
N GLU A 564 4.70 -13.14 34.26
CA GLU A 564 5.06 -13.31 35.69
C GLU A 564 5.62 -12.01 36.28
N ALA A 565 6.39 -11.26 35.50
CA ALA A 565 6.99 -9.99 35.90
C ALA A 565 5.99 -8.83 35.95
N ASN A 566 4.86 -8.93 35.24
CA ASN A 566 3.86 -7.87 35.09
C ASN A 566 2.46 -8.36 35.53
N PRO A 567 2.19 -8.47 36.85
CA PRO A 567 0.87 -8.87 37.32
C PRO A 567 -0.17 -7.75 37.10
N ASN A 568 -1.42 -8.14 36.83
CA ASN A 568 -2.56 -7.26 36.57
C ASN A 568 -2.40 -6.40 35.31
N LEU A 569 -1.95 -7.01 34.22
CA LEU A 569 -1.93 -6.36 32.91
C LEU A 569 -3.34 -5.89 32.53
N THR A 570 -3.40 -4.71 31.92
CA THR A 570 -4.65 -4.10 31.46
C THR A 570 -4.53 -3.91 29.96
N PRO A 571 -5.59 -4.15 29.16
CA PRO A 571 -5.54 -3.88 27.73
C PRO A 571 -5.25 -2.40 27.48
N ASP A 572 -4.33 -2.12 26.56
CA ASP A 572 -4.19 -0.79 25.95
C ASP A 572 -5.03 -0.77 24.67
N PHE A 573 -5.92 0.22 24.55
CA PHE A 573 -6.82 0.37 23.42
C PHE A 573 -6.36 1.44 22.42
N ALA A 574 -5.22 2.10 22.68
CA ALA A 574 -4.61 2.99 21.71
C ALA A 574 -4.13 2.20 20.49
N ARG A 575 -4.37 2.75 19.30
CA ARG A 575 -3.79 2.25 18.07
C ARG A 575 -2.42 2.86 17.85
N HIS A 576 -1.55 2.08 17.23
CA HIS A 576 -0.23 2.47 16.75
C HIS A 576 -0.27 2.80 15.25
N ALA A 577 -1.39 2.51 14.57
CA ALA A 577 -1.58 2.78 13.16
C ALA A 577 -2.95 3.42 12.84
N ALA A 578 -2.94 4.53 12.10
CA ALA A 578 -4.16 5.19 11.62
C ALA A 578 -4.06 5.55 10.13
N GLU A 579 -5.20 5.50 9.43
CA GLU A 579 -5.25 5.93 8.03
C GLU A 579 -5.43 7.45 7.98
N VAL A 580 -4.64 8.12 7.14
CA VAL A 580 -4.70 9.58 6.95
C VAL A 580 -4.71 9.88 5.46
N THR A 581 -5.78 10.53 5.00
CA THR A 581 -5.98 10.90 3.60
C THR A 581 -6.39 12.36 3.45
N GLY A 582 -6.34 12.86 2.21
CA GLY A 582 -6.89 14.18 1.88
C GLY A 582 -6.15 15.37 2.52
N VAL A 583 -4.88 15.19 2.90
CA VAL A 583 -4.04 16.27 3.44
C VAL A 583 -3.88 17.35 2.36
N THR A 584 -4.46 18.54 2.58
CA THR A 584 -4.31 19.67 1.65
C THR A 584 -2.89 20.24 1.72
N GLY A 585 -2.31 20.58 0.55
CA GLY A 585 -0.90 20.98 0.38
C GLY A 585 -0.44 22.22 1.18
N GLU A 586 0.87 22.48 1.13
CA GLU A 586 1.69 23.37 2.00
C GLU A 586 0.93 24.38 2.88
N ALA A 587 1.15 24.26 4.19
CA ALA A 587 0.52 25.08 5.22
C ALA A 587 1.06 26.50 5.20
N VAL A 588 0.37 27.37 4.48
CA VAL A 588 0.57 28.82 4.59
C VAL A 588 -0.07 29.30 5.89
N ILE A 589 0.67 30.07 6.68
CA ILE A 589 0.16 30.68 7.91
C ILE A 589 -1.19 31.38 7.66
N GLY A 590 -2.20 31.05 8.46
CA GLY A 590 -3.57 31.59 8.34
C GLY A 590 -4.44 30.96 7.25
N ALA A 591 -3.94 29.96 6.52
CA ALA A 591 -4.77 29.12 5.63
C ALA A 591 -5.31 27.90 6.38
N ASP A 592 -6.34 27.26 5.84
CA ASP A 592 -6.85 26.00 6.38
C ASP A 592 -6.02 24.82 5.87
N VAL A 593 -5.72 23.88 6.78
CA VAL A 593 -5.25 22.52 6.48
C VAL A 593 -6.37 21.55 6.81
N SER A 594 -6.76 20.73 5.85
CA SER A 594 -7.73 19.64 6.04
C SER A 594 -7.04 18.29 5.97
N ALA A 595 -7.54 17.33 6.75
CA ALA A 595 -7.16 15.92 6.65
C ALA A 595 -8.35 15.04 7.08
N THR A 596 -8.41 13.82 6.57
CA THR A 596 -9.34 12.79 7.05
C THR A 596 -8.54 11.73 7.76
N VAL A 597 -8.90 11.46 9.03
CA VAL A 597 -8.32 10.37 9.82
C VAL A 597 -9.37 9.26 9.92
N SER A 598 -8.98 8.03 9.61
CA SER A 598 -9.84 6.84 9.64
C SER A 598 -9.16 5.66 10.32
N ASN A 599 -9.90 4.56 10.50
CA ASN A 599 -9.47 3.35 11.19
C ASN A 599 -9.02 3.60 12.64
N LEU A 600 -9.74 4.47 13.36
CA LEU A 600 -9.45 4.80 14.77
C LEU A 600 -9.92 3.73 15.77
N ASP A 601 -10.88 2.90 15.38
CA ASP A 601 -11.60 1.98 16.25
C ASP A 601 -10.98 0.56 16.20
N LEU A 602 -10.58 0.01 17.36
CA LEU A 602 -10.09 -1.38 17.49
C LEU A 602 -11.23 -2.38 17.62
N THR A 603 -11.03 -3.60 17.12
CA THR A 603 -11.98 -4.72 17.22
C THR A 603 -11.57 -5.79 18.23
N SER A 604 -10.56 -5.53 19.07
CA SER A 604 -10.32 -6.34 20.27
C SER A 604 -11.50 -6.21 21.24
N LEU A 605 -11.86 -7.29 21.92
CA LEU A 605 -12.93 -7.28 22.92
C LEU A 605 -12.67 -6.25 24.01
N GLY A 606 -13.71 -5.51 24.40
CA GLY A 606 -13.60 -4.46 25.41
C GLY A 606 -13.13 -3.09 24.90
N SER A 607 -12.72 -2.99 23.63
CA SER A 607 -12.29 -1.72 23.04
C SER A 607 -13.41 -0.68 23.06
N PRO A 608 -13.15 0.56 23.53
CA PRO A 608 -14.15 1.62 23.50
C PRO A 608 -14.28 2.21 22.09
N LYS A 609 -15.50 2.63 21.72
CA LYS A 609 -15.74 3.38 20.47
C LYS A 609 -15.19 4.80 20.62
N ASN A 610 -14.37 5.24 19.67
CA ASN A 610 -13.93 6.64 19.65
C ASN A 610 -15.07 7.57 19.23
N THR A 611 -15.16 8.73 19.89
CA THR A 611 -16.26 9.68 19.70
C THR A 611 -15.79 11.10 19.36
N SER A 612 -14.53 11.43 19.66
CA SER A 612 -13.93 12.71 19.30
C SER A 612 -12.42 12.61 19.08
N LEU A 613 -11.87 13.56 18.32
CA LEU A 613 -10.45 13.83 18.19
C LEU A 613 -10.13 15.15 18.89
N GLU A 614 -9.25 15.12 19.89
CA GLU A 614 -8.60 16.32 20.41
C GLU A 614 -7.47 16.71 19.47
N ILE A 615 -7.35 18.01 19.16
CA ILE A 615 -6.44 18.49 18.12
C ILE A 615 -5.44 19.47 18.74
N SER A 616 -4.17 19.29 18.43
CA SER A 616 -3.08 20.20 18.82
C SER A 616 -2.07 20.37 17.69
N TRP A 617 -1.33 21.47 17.73
CA TRP A 617 -0.30 21.78 16.74
C TRP A 617 1.05 21.86 17.45
N GLU A 618 2.00 21.03 17.04
CA GLU A 618 3.29 20.93 17.71
C GLU A 618 4.05 22.27 17.65
N GLY A 619 4.45 22.76 18.83
CA GLY A 619 5.17 24.03 18.98
C GLY A 619 4.30 25.29 19.01
N SER A 620 2.98 25.18 18.79
CA SER A 620 2.06 26.32 18.84
C SER A 620 1.27 26.39 20.15
N ALA A 621 0.90 27.60 20.58
CA ALA A 621 -0.03 27.81 21.69
C ALA A 621 -1.52 27.86 21.25
N ALA A 622 -1.80 27.64 19.96
CA ALA A 622 -3.16 27.64 19.43
C ALA A 622 -4.03 26.52 20.02
N THR A 623 -5.32 26.79 20.16
CA THR A 623 -6.32 25.83 20.64
C THR A 623 -7.34 25.55 19.55
N PHE A 624 -7.69 24.29 19.36
CA PHE A 624 -8.63 23.83 18.35
C PHE A 624 -9.83 23.16 19.01
N GLU A 625 -11.01 23.29 18.40
CA GLU A 625 -12.20 22.56 18.86
C GLU A 625 -12.07 21.08 18.49
N PRO A 626 -12.49 20.15 19.38
CA PRO A 626 -12.46 18.72 19.06
C PRO A 626 -13.33 18.37 17.84
N ALA A 627 -12.83 17.49 16.97
CA ALA A 627 -13.61 16.96 15.85
C ALA A 627 -14.43 15.74 16.30
N ALA A 628 -15.68 15.60 15.84
CA ALA A 628 -16.50 14.44 16.15
C ALA A 628 -16.09 13.23 15.29
N VAL A 629 -15.97 12.05 15.91
CA VAL A 629 -15.69 10.79 15.22
C VAL A 629 -17.01 10.07 14.92
N THR A 630 -17.19 9.69 13.66
CA THR A 630 -18.31 8.87 13.20
C THR A 630 -17.74 7.65 12.49
N ASP A 631 -18.12 6.46 12.95
CA ASP A 631 -17.71 5.17 12.39
C ASP A 631 -16.17 5.06 12.20
N GLY A 632 -15.43 5.37 13.27
CA GLY A 632 -13.98 5.28 13.29
C GLY A 632 -13.26 6.34 12.44
N SER A 633 -13.97 7.35 11.92
CA SER A 633 -13.39 8.41 11.08
C SER A 633 -13.83 9.81 11.46
N ALA A 634 -12.96 10.79 11.23
CA ALA A 634 -13.26 12.22 11.30
C ALA A 634 -12.50 12.98 10.21
N THR A 635 -13.15 13.98 9.62
CA THR A 635 -12.46 15.00 8.80
C THR A 635 -12.24 16.23 9.65
N LEU A 636 -10.99 16.67 9.73
CA LEU A 636 -10.57 17.85 10.45
C LEU A 636 -10.22 18.96 9.46
N THR A 637 -10.42 20.21 9.89
CA THR A 637 -10.03 21.41 9.15
C THR A 637 -9.58 22.41 10.19
N VAL A 638 -8.31 22.80 10.13
CA VAL A 638 -7.66 23.66 11.11
C VAL A 638 -6.92 24.79 10.42
N GLU A 639 -7.03 26.00 10.96
CA GLU A 639 -6.26 27.15 10.49
C GLU A 639 -4.80 27.02 10.98
N VAL A 640 -3.84 27.20 10.07
CA VAL A 640 -2.40 27.15 10.37
C VAL A 640 -2.04 28.29 11.34
N PRO A 641 -1.54 27.99 12.56
CA PRO A 641 -1.25 29.01 13.55
C PRO A 641 -0.22 30.05 13.11
N ALA A 642 -0.38 31.28 13.60
CA ALA A 642 0.56 32.37 13.35
C ALA A 642 1.97 32.14 13.91
N ASP A 643 2.11 31.25 14.89
CA ASP A 643 3.36 30.83 15.53
C ASP A 643 3.84 29.44 15.07
N ALA A 644 3.25 28.87 14.02
CA ALA A 644 3.65 27.58 13.47
C ALA A 644 5.10 27.60 12.96
N HIS A 645 5.82 26.49 13.17
CA HIS A 645 7.20 26.31 12.74
C HIS A 645 7.29 25.58 11.39
N VAL A 646 8.44 25.70 10.72
CA VAL A 646 8.68 25.24 9.34
C VAL A 646 8.36 23.75 9.11
N ALA A 647 8.68 22.94 10.11
CA ALA A 647 8.29 21.54 10.19
C ALA A 647 7.44 21.41 11.45
N SER A 648 6.13 21.42 11.25
CA SER A 648 5.16 21.27 12.33
C SER A 648 4.36 19.99 12.11
N GLU A 649 3.81 19.48 13.20
CA GLU A 649 2.89 18.34 13.16
C GLU A 649 1.54 18.76 13.69
N LEU A 650 0.49 18.33 13.01
CA LEU A 650 -0.82 18.26 13.61
C LEU A 650 -0.90 16.96 14.40
N VAL A 651 -1.07 17.05 15.72
CA VAL A 651 -1.20 15.91 16.62
C VAL A 651 -2.66 15.79 17.02
N VAL A 652 -3.27 14.67 16.64
CA VAL A 652 -4.67 14.33 16.92
C VAL A 652 -4.74 13.16 17.87
N THR A 653 -5.50 13.29 18.96
CA THR A 653 -5.68 12.23 19.97
C THR A 653 -7.14 11.78 20.00
N ALA A 654 -7.39 10.51 19.70
CA ALA A 654 -8.73 9.94 19.71
C ALA A 654 -9.20 9.61 21.12
N GLN A 655 -10.43 10.01 21.45
CA GLN A 655 -11.03 9.78 22.76
C GLN A 655 -12.18 8.76 22.66
N PRO A 656 -12.26 7.77 23.58
CA PRO A 656 -11.44 7.65 24.79
C PRO A 656 -10.23 6.70 24.66
N SER A 657 -9.92 6.19 23.46
CA SER A 657 -8.84 5.18 23.30
C SER A 657 -7.45 5.70 23.64
N GLY A 658 -7.21 7.00 23.46
CA GLY A 658 -5.88 7.60 23.60
C GLY A 658 -5.00 7.45 22.35
N THR A 659 -5.53 6.90 21.24
CA THR A 659 -4.79 6.76 19.97
C THR A 659 -4.24 8.12 19.53
N VAL A 660 -2.93 8.22 19.37
CA VAL A 660 -2.26 9.42 18.86
C VAL A 660 -1.97 9.24 17.37
N VAL A 661 -2.35 10.24 16.59
CA VAL A 661 -2.11 10.32 15.15
C VAL A 661 -1.36 11.59 14.87
N ARG A 662 -0.24 11.48 14.15
CA ARG A 662 0.61 12.61 13.75
C ARG A 662 0.51 12.82 12.26
N ILE A 663 0.26 14.05 11.86
CA ILE A 663 0.13 14.44 10.46
C ILE A 663 1.22 15.49 10.20
N PRO A 664 2.27 15.16 9.43
CA PRO A 664 3.33 16.11 9.12
C PRO A 664 2.78 17.23 8.26
N VAL A 665 3.05 18.47 8.66
CA VAL A 665 2.60 19.67 7.97
C VAL A 665 3.80 20.56 7.68
N ARG A 666 4.09 20.76 6.39
CA ARG A 666 5.17 21.65 5.95
C ARG A 666 4.67 23.11 5.96
N VAL A 667 5.24 23.92 6.83
CA VAL A 667 5.05 25.37 6.85
C VAL A 667 6.32 26.00 6.26
N PRO A 668 6.26 26.97 5.35
CA PRO A 668 7.46 27.66 4.89
C PRO A 668 8.20 28.42 6.01
N ASP A 669 9.54 28.52 5.93
CA ASP A 669 10.28 29.59 6.63
C ASP A 669 9.66 30.93 6.20
N GLY A 670 9.43 31.85 7.15
CA GLY A 670 8.61 33.05 6.95
C GLY A 670 8.85 33.78 5.61
N LEU A 671 7.83 34.50 5.13
CA LEU A 671 7.81 35.09 3.79
C LEU A 671 9.13 35.81 3.44
N PRO A 672 9.65 35.65 2.21
CA PRO A 672 10.90 36.28 1.76
C PRO A 672 10.92 37.78 2.07
N SER A 673 12.09 38.31 2.42
CA SER A 673 12.23 39.75 2.60
C SER A 673 12.02 40.50 1.28
N THR A 674 11.43 41.70 1.33
CA THR A 674 11.12 42.48 0.12
C THR A 674 12.00 43.73 -0.03
N ASP A 675 12.44 44.00 -1.26
CA ASP A 675 13.03 45.26 -1.69
C ASP A 675 12.35 45.75 -2.99
N ARG A 676 12.65 46.98 -3.42
CA ARG A 676 11.98 47.59 -4.59
C ARG A 676 12.98 48.33 -5.47
N ILE A 677 12.86 48.13 -6.78
CA ILE A 677 13.52 48.91 -7.82
C ILE A 677 12.45 49.66 -8.62
N SER A 678 12.48 50.98 -8.55
CA SER A 678 11.52 51.83 -9.24
C SER A 678 12.09 53.22 -9.51
N GLY A 679 11.57 53.86 -10.56
CA GLY A 679 11.78 55.28 -10.83
C GLY A 679 10.47 56.05 -10.90
N GLU A 680 10.55 57.37 -11.07
CA GLU A 680 9.36 58.24 -11.21
C GLU A 680 8.53 57.92 -12.47
N ASN A 681 9.14 57.25 -13.44
CA ASN A 681 8.52 56.81 -14.69
C ASN A 681 9.25 55.55 -15.23
N ARG A 682 8.74 55.00 -16.33
CA ARG A 682 9.29 53.77 -16.95
C ARG A 682 10.76 53.85 -17.39
N TYR A 683 11.23 55.03 -17.78
CA TYR A 683 12.62 55.23 -18.20
C TYR A 683 13.54 55.21 -16.98
N ALA A 684 13.14 55.93 -15.93
CA ALA A 684 13.83 55.92 -14.64
C ALA A 684 13.83 54.53 -13.98
N THR A 685 12.78 53.71 -14.13
CA THR A 685 12.80 52.30 -13.68
C THR A 685 13.85 51.47 -14.44
N SER A 686 13.97 51.65 -15.76
CA SER A 686 15.02 50.97 -16.54
C SER A 686 16.43 51.41 -16.15
N VAL A 687 16.62 52.69 -15.82
CA VAL A 687 17.88 53.21 -15.27
C VAL A 687 18.17 52.61 -13.90
N ALA A 688 17.20 52.52 -13.00
CA ALA A 688 17.37 51.93 -11.68
C ALA A 688 17.73 50.43 -11.76
N ALA A 689 17.09 49.68 -12.66
CA ALA A 689 17.41 48.28 -12.91
C ALA A 689 18.83 48.10 -13.46
N SER A 690 19.25 48.98 -14.38
CA SER A 690 20.62 49.02 -14.90
C SER A 690 21.66 49.30 -13.79
N GLN A 691 21.39 50.26 -12.91
CA GLN A 691 22.28 50.58 -11.80
C GLN A 691 22.42 49.43 -10.80
N ALA A 692 21.34 48.68 -10.57
CA ALA A 692 21.36 47.51 -9.70
C ALA A 692 22.17 46.34 -10.30
N GLY A 693 22.00 46.06 -11.60
CA GLY A 693 22.66 44.92 -12.26
C GLY A 693 24.08 45.19 -12.74
N PHE A 694 24.36 46.44 -13.10
CA PHE A 694 25.60 46.86 -13.78
C PHE A 694 26.28 48.03 -13.05
N PRO A 695 26.61 47.89 -11.74
CA PRO A 695 27.26 48.96 -10.99
C PRO A 695 28.67 49.28 -11.52
N GLY A 696 29.34 48.29 -12.14
CA GLY A 696 30.68 48.41 -12.71
C GLY A 696 30.74 48.89 -14.17
N GLY A 697 29.59 49.18 -14.80
CA GLY A 697 29.49 49.45 -16.24
C GLY A 697 29.12 48.21 -17.06
N ALA A 698 28.93 48.39 -18.37
CA ALA A 698 28.59 47.31 -19.30
C ALA A 698 29.22 47.60 -20.67
N ALA A 699 29.78 46.58 -21.33
CA ALA A 699 30.43 46.76 -22.65
C ALA A 699 29.42 47.05 -23.77
N THR A 700 28.19 46.55 -23.60
CA THR A 700 27.08 46.74 -24.54
C THR A 700 25.86 47.25 -23.76
N VAL A 701 25.05 48.10 -24.39
CA VAL A 701 23.74 48.50 -23.86
C VAL A 701 22.68 48.31 -24.92
N TYR A 702 21.59 47.62 -24.58
CA TYR A 702 20.44 47.49 -25.47
C TYR A 702 19.47 48.64 -25.20
N VAL A 703 19.03 49.32 -26.26
CA VAL A 703 18.06 50.41 -26.19
C VAL A 703 16.83 50.06 -27.01
N ALA A 704 15.66 50.09 -26.36
CA ALA A 704 14.38 49.82 -26.99
C ALA A 704 13.32 50.83 -26.58
N SER A 705 12.21 50.88 -27.30
CA SER A 705 11.11 51.78 -26.97
C SER A 705 10.49 51.44 -25.62
N GLY A 706 10.31 52.43 -24.75
CA GLY A 706 9.48 52.30 -23.56
C GLY A 706 8.00 52.44 -23.85
N GLU A 707 7.60 52.82 -25.08
CA GLU A 707 6.21 53.09 -25.45
C GLU A 707 5.52 51.87 -26.07
N THR A 708 6.30 50.91 -26.59
CA THR A 708 5.82 49.65 -27.16
C THR A 708 6.70 48.48 -26.71
N TYR A 709 6.12 47.29 -26.52
CA TYR A 709 6.81 46.14 -25.97
C TYR A 709 7.56 45.19 -26.94
N PRO A 710 7.17 44.99 -28.23
CA PRO A 710 7.66 43.84 -28.99
C PRO A 710 9.18 43.81 -29.17
N ASP A 711 9.78 44.97 -29.44
CA ASP A 711 11.21 45.10 -29.68
C ASP A 711 12.00 44.76 -28.40
N ALA A 712 11.61 45.36 -27.26
CA ALA A 712 12.22 45.11 -25.96
C ALA A 712 12.04 43.66 -25.47
N LEU A 713 10.87 43.05 -25.73
CA LEU A 713 10.61 41.65 -25.39
C LEU A 713 11.54 40.69 -26.14
N SER A 714 11.78 40.94 -27.44
CA SER A 714 12.73 40.15 -28.22
C SER A 714 14.19 40.46 -27.90
N ALA A 715 14.49 41.69 -27.46
CA ALA A 715 15.84 42.11 -27.06
C ALA A 715 16.29 41.48 -25.74
N ALA A 716 15.36 41.06 -24.88
CA ALA A 716 15.67 40.61 -23.52
C ALA A 716 16.69 39.46 -23.45
N PRO A 717 16.50 38.33 -24.14
CA PRO A 717 17.49 37.27 -24.12
C PRO A 717 18.80 37.65 -24.81
N ALA A 718 18.75 38.53 -25.82
CA ALA A 718 19.96 39.01 -26.49
C ALA A 718 20.81 39.90 -25.57
N ALA A 719 20.15 40.73 -24.75
CA ALA A 719 20.82 41.54 -23.74
C ALA A 719 21.42 40.68 -22.62
N ALA A 720 20.68 39.66 -22.15
CA ALA A 720 21.17 38.68 -21.19
C ALA A 720 22.42 37.94 -21.72
N GLN A 721 22.35 37.42 -22.95
CA GLN A 721 23.46 36.73 -23.61
C GLN A 721 24.70 37.62 -23.79
N ALA A 722 24.51 38.92 -23.93
CA ALA A 722 25.58 39.91 -24.06
C ALA A 722 26.06 40.48 -22.71
N ASP A 723 25.54 39.99 -21.57
CA ASP A 723 25.74 40.56 -20.23
C ASP A 723 25.51 42.09 -20.21
N ALA A 724 24.36 42.53 -20.73
CA ALA A 724 24.05 43.92 -21.01
C ALA A 724 22.71 44.37 -20.40
N PRO A 725 22.59 45.62 -19.92
CA PRO A 725 21.32 46.19 -19.52
C PRO A 725 20.43 46.52 -20.72
N ILE A 726 19.12 46.56 -20.46
CA ILE A 726 18.13 47.11 -21.38
C ILE A 726 17.64 48.43 -20.82
N LEU A 727 17.87 49.51 -21.57
CA LEU A 727 17.36 50.84 -21.26
C LEU A 727 16.20 51.19 -22.18
N LEU A 728 15.16 51.77 -21.59
CA LEU A 728 13.97 52.19 -22.33
C LEU A 728 14.10 53.67 -22.73
N THR A 729 13.70 54.02 -23.95
CA THR A 729 13.66 55.41 -24.43
C THR A 729 12.26 55.80 -24.93
N ALA A 730 11.95 57.10 -24.90
CA ALA A 730 10.81 57.61 -25.66
C ALA A 730 11.12 57.55 -27.16
N ALA A 731 10.07 57.44 -28.00
CA ALA A 731 10.27 57.22 -29.43
C ALA A 731 10.99 58.39 -30.12
N ALA A 732 10.69 59.63 -29.71
CA ALA A 732 11.15 60.85 -30.37
C ALA A 732 12.30 61.58 -29.65
N ALA A 733 12.66 61.21 -28.42
CA ALA A 733 13.70 61.89 -27.64
C ALA A 733 14.33 60.94 -26.62
N LEU A 734 15.66 61.00 -26.45
CA LEU A 734 16.37 60.25 -25.41
C LEU A 734 16.14 60.95 -24.06
N PRO A 735 15.52 60.30 -23.06
CA PRO A 735 15.39 60.88 -21.74
C PRO A 735 16.77 61.20 -21.13
N ALA A 736 16.87 62.32 -20.41
CA ALA A 736 18.16 62.80 -19.90
C ALA A 736 18.78 61.87 -18.85
N ASP A 737 17.94 61.21 -18.05
CA ASP A 737 18.33 60.16 -17.11
C ASP A 737 18.87 58.91 -17.82
N VAL A 738 18.26 58.51 -18.94
CA VAL A 738 18.76 57.39 -19.75
C VAL A 738 20.09 57.74 -20.42
N ALA A 739 20.24 58.95 -20.94
CA ALA A 739 21.52 59.42 -21.51
C ALA A 739 22.64 59.41 -20.45
N ALA A 740 22.36 59.94 -19.25
CA ALA A 740 23.32 59.95 -18.15
C ALA A 740 23.68 58.54 -17.67
N GLU A 741 22.72 57.59 -17.71
CA GLU A 741 23.00 56.19 -17.37
C GLU A 741 23.89 55.51 -18.41
N ILE A 742 23.70 55.77 -19.70
CA ILE A 742 24.59 55.27 -20.76
C ILE A 742 26.01 55.85 -20.57
N GLU A 743 26.14 57.13 -20.26
CA GLU A 743 27.44 57.74 -19.92
C GLU A 743 28.09 57.07 -18.70
N ARG A 744 27.31 56.74 -17.67
CA ARG A 744 27.79 56.04 -16.47
C ARG A 744 28.27 54.62 -16.80
N LEU A 745 27.54 53.90 -17.64
CA LEU A 745 27.86 52.54 -18.05
C LEU A 745 29.13 52.49 -18.92
N ALA A 746 29.43 53.58 -19.62
CA ALA A 746 30.55 53.74 -20.54
C ALA A 746 30.71 52.58 -21.54
N PRO A 747 29.64 52.24 -22.30
CA PRO A 747 29.69 51.09 -23.21
C PRO A 747 30.56 51.36 -24.43
N GLU A 748 31.09 50.27 -24.99
CA GLU A 748 31.70 50.28 -26.32
C GLU A 748 30.61 50.35 -27.39
N ASN A 749 29.50 49.62 -27.19
CA ASN A 749 28.44 49.47 -28.17
C ASN A 749 27.05 49.77 -27.58
N VAL A 750 26.21 50.47 -28.34
CA VAL A 750 24.78 50.61 -28.09
C VAL A 750 24.01 49.91 -29.19
N VAL A 751 23.17 48.94 -28.82
CA VAL A 751 22.33 48.19 -29.75
C VAL A 751 20.90 48.70 -29.66
N ILE A 752 20.44 49.41 -30.69
CA ILE A 752 19.05 49.82 -30.82
C ILE A 752 18.25 48.65 -31.37
N VAL A 753 17.22 48.20 -30.66
CA VAL A 753 16.28 47.20 -31.16
C VAL A 753 14.95 47.86 -31.50
N GLY A 754 14.55 47.72 -32.77
CA GLY A 754 13.36 48.35 -33.33
C GLY A 754 13.67 49.37 -34.40
N GLY A 755 12.69 49.60 -35.29
CA GLY A 755 12.84 50.53 -36.41
C GLY A 755 12.69 52.00 -36.01
N PRO A 756 12.84 52.94 -36.96
CA PRO A 756 12.73 54.39 -36.73
C PRO A 756 11.40 54.88 -36.15
N ASN A 757 10.34 54.08 -36.21
CA ASN A 757 9.06 54.39 -35.57
C ASN A 757 9.04 54.09 -34.07
N SER A 758 9.82 53.10 -33.62
CA SER A 758 9.95 52.71 -32.21
C SER A 758 11.02 53.55 -31.51
N VAL A 759 12.15 53.79 -32.21
CA VAL A 759 13.27 54.61 -31.76
C VAL A 759 13.74 55.45 -32.95
N SER A 760 13.41 56.74 -32.95
CA SER A 760 13.65 57.63 -34.09
C SER A 760 15.14 57.81 -34.42
N ALA A 761 15.41 58.23 -35.66
CA ALA A 761 16.76 58.58 -36.10
C ALA A 761 17.38 59.70 -35.25
N GLY A 762 16.56 60.59 -34.67
CA GLY A 762 17.05 61.63 -33.76
C GLY A 762 17.52 61.09 -32.41
N VAL A 763 16.93 59.99 -31.93
CA VAL A 763 17.43 59.27 -30.74
C VAL A 763 18.70 58.49 -31.07
N GLU A 764 18.75 57.86 -32.24
CA GLU A 764 19.96 57.19 -32.74
C GLU A 764 21.15 58.15 -32.85
N GLU A 765 20.95 59.36 -33.38
CA GLU A 765 22.00 60.40 -33.44
C GLU A 765 22.47 60.82 -32.05
N GLN A 766 21.57 60.91 -31.07
CA GLN A 766 21.93 61.20 -29.67
C GLN A 766 22.75 60.07 -29.06
N LEU A 767 22.38 58.80 -29.30
CA LEU A 767 23.11 57.63 -28.83
C LEU A 767 24.49 57.50 -29.48
N ALA A 768 24.61 57.84 -30.77
CA ALA A 768 25.88 57.84 -31.50
C ALA A 768 26.88 58.89 -30.97
N GLY A 769 26.41 59.87 -30.19
CA GLY A 769 27.27 60.78 -29.43
C GLY A 769 27.89 60.15 -28.19
N LEU A 770 27.41 58.99 -27.74
CA LEU A 770 27.81 58.33 -26.49
C LEU A 770 28.66 57.08 -26.71
N ALA A 771 28.36 56.27 -27.72
CA ALA A 771 29.07 55.02 -28.06
C ALA A 771 28.83 54.62 -29.53
N ASP A 772 29.47 53.54 -29.99
CA ASP A 772 29.21 53.00 -31.33
C ASP A 772 27.81 52.39 -31.40
N VAL A 773 26.98 52.85 -32.34
CA VAL A 773 25.57 52.43 -32.44
C VAL A 773 25.36 51.41 -33.55
N THR A 774 24.70 50.30 -33.21
CA THR A 774 24.17 49.33 -34.15
C THR A 774 22.65 49.25 -34.01
N ARG A 775 21.91 49.26 -35.12
CA ARG A 775 20.46 49.07 -35.12
C ARG A 775 20.09 47.69 -35.65
N ILE A 776 19.20 47.00 -34.95
CA ILE A 776 18.54 45.77 -35.38
C ILE A 776 17.05 46.07 -35.60
N ASP A 777 16.62 46.10 -36.85
CA ASP A 777 15.23 46.35 -37.23
C ASP A 777 14.76 45.51 -38.43
N GLY A 778 13.46 45.27 -38.48
CA GLY A 778 12.77 44.60 -39.59
C GLY A 778 11.58 45.41 -40.11
N ALA A 779 10.94 44.92 -41.17
CA ALA A 779 9.73 45.55 -41.72
C ALA A 779 8.55 45.52 -40.73
N ASP A 780 8.55 44.55 -39.83
CA ASP A 780 7.59 44.42 -38.73
C ASP A 780 8.26 43.82 -37.47
N ARG A 781 7.49 43.72 -36.38
CA ARG A 781 7.94 43.17 -35.09
C ARG A 781 8.42 41.72 -35.17
N PHE A 782 7.88 40.94 -36.10
CA PHE A 782 8.24 39.53 -36.25
C PHE A 782 9.60 39.44 -36.94
N GLU A 783 9.82 40.21 -37.99
CA GLU A 783 11.13 40.32 -38.64
C GLU A 783 12.20 40.91 -37.72
N THR A 784 11.89 41.95 -36.95
CA THR A 784 12.82 42.46 -35.92
C THR A 784 13.20 41.35 -34.95
N SER A 785 12.23 40.60 -34.40
CA SER A 785 12.54 39.50 -33.47
C SER A 785 13.41 38.40 -34.07
N ARG A 786 13.19 38.05 -35.35
CA ARG A 786 14.02 37.08 -36.07
C ARG A 786 15.46 37.58 -36.23
N LYS A 787 15.65 38.85 -36.62
CA LYS A 787 16.98 39.44 -36.76
C LYS A 787 17.72 39.55 -35.43
N VAL A 788 17.00 39.84 -34.34
CA VAL A 788 17.59 39.81 -32.99
C VAL A 788 18.09 38.39 -32.68
N ALA A 789 17.27 37.37 -32.93
CA ALA A 789 17.67 35.98 -32.73
C ALA A 789 18.88 35.58 -33.59
N GLU A 790 18.88 35.91 -34.88
CA GLU A 790 20.00 35.62 -35.81
C GLU A 790 21.30 36.32 -35.39
N THR A 791 21.19 37.54 -34.86
CA THR A 791 22.36 38.34 -34.46
C THR A 791 22.94 37.86 -33.13
N ALA A 792 22.09 37.55 -32.16
CA ALA A 792 22.51 37.16 -30.81
C ALA A 792 22.88 35.67 -30.71
N PHE A 793 22.26 34.82 -31.53
CA PHE A 793 22.42 33.36 -31.50
C PHE A 793 22.87 32.78 -32.85
N PRO A 794 23.96 33.28 -33.47
CA PRO A 794 24.38 32.88 -34.82
C PRO A 794 24.88 31.43 -34.90
N SER A 795 25.16 30.79 -33.76
CA SER A 795 25.65 29.41 -33.67
C SER A 795 24.57 28.42 -33.21
N GLY A 796 23.31 28.85 -33.15
CA GLY A 796 22.22 28.11 -32.53
C GLY A 796 22.04 28.40 -31.05
N ALA A 797 21.05 27.77 -30.43
CA ALA A 797 20.68 27.93 -29.03
C ALA A 797 20.09 26.61 -28.48
N PRO A 798 20.48 26.14 -27.28
CA PRO A 798 19.96 24.91 -26.68
C PRO A 798 18.44 24.92 -26.50
N VAL A 799 17.87 26.09 -26.21
CA VAL A 799 16.43 26.32 -26.05
C VAL A 799 15.99 27.51 -26.90
N ALA A 800 14.70 27.59 -27.23
CA ALA A 800 14.12 28.80 -27.79
C ALA A 800 12.67 28.96 -27.31
N VAL A 801 12.19 30.22 -27.27
CA VAL A 801 10.81 30.53 -26.92
C VAL A 801 10.08 31.08 -28.13
N VAL A 802 8.88 30.55 -28.41
CA VAL A 802 7.94 31.12 -29.38
C VAL A 802 6.80 31.81 -28.65
N ALA A 803 6.62 33.10 -28.92
CA ALA A 803 5.61 33.92 -28.25
C ALA A 803 4.75 34.73 -29.24
N ALA A 804 3.54 35.07 -28.84
CA ALA A 804 2.66 35.91 -29.65
C ALA A 804 3.20 37.35 -29.72
N GLY A 805 3.39 37.91 -30.92
CA GLY A 805 3.80 39.31 -31.07
C GLY A 805 2.66 40.32 -30.98
N ALA A 806 1.41 39.87 -30.83
CA ALA A 806 0.21 40.72 -30.75
C ALA A 806 -0.28 40.95 -29.30
N ASN A 807 0.21 40.18 -28.33
CA ASN A 807 -0.08 40.32 -26.90
C ASN A 807 1.21 40.07 -26.11
N PHE A 808 1.43 40.79 -25.01
CA PHE A 808 2.64 40.63 -24.18
C PHE A 808 2.41 39.78 -22.94
N ALA A 809 1.17 39.68 -22.47
CA ALA A 809 0.86 39.23 -21.10
C ALA A 809 1.46 37.86 -20.77
N ASP A 810 1.37 36.92 -21.71
CA ASP A 810 1.85 35.55 -21.49
C ASP A 810 3.38 35.46 -21.59
N ALA A 811 4.03 36.34 -22.36
CA ALA A 811 5.44 36.24 -22.70
C ALA A 811 6.36 37.15 -21.87
N LEU A 812 5.79 38.01 -21.03
CA LEU A 812 6.53 39.06 -20.34
C LEU A 812 7.63 38.52 -19.41
N SER A 813 7.42 37.34 -18.81
CA SER A 813 8.43 36.66 -17.98
C SER A 813 9.40 35.79 -18.78
N ALA A 814 9.09 35.45 -20.03
CA ALA A 814 9.87 34.47 -20.80
C ALA A 814 11.26 34.98 -21.16
N GLY A 815 11.40 36.28 -21.46
CA GLY A 815 12.70 36.88 -21.78
C GLY A 815 13.67 36.87 -20.60
N ALA A 816 13.16 37.05 -19.37
CA ALA A 816 13.95 36.91 -18.16
C ALA A 816 14.23 35.44 -17.82
N ALA A 817 13.25 34.56 -18.05
CA ALA A 817 13.35 33.17 -17.61
C ALA A 817 14.30 32.30 -18.44
N ILE A 818 14.47 32.60 -19.74
CA ILE A 818 15.39 31.86 -20.61
C ILE A 818 16.87 32.21 -20.37
N ASP A 819 17.16 33.19 -19.50
CA ASP A 819 18.52 33.56 -19.04
C ASP A 819 19.60 33.69 -20.14
N GLY A 820 19.21 34.18 -21.32
CA GLY A 820 20.13 34.31 -22.45
C GLY A 820 20.54 32.98 -23.10
N GLU A 821 20.03 31.82 -22.67
CA GLU A 821 20.31 30.52 -23.30
C GLU A 821 19.67 30.36 -24.69
N GLY A 822 18.76 31.26 -25.06
CA GLY A 822 18.15 31.25 -26.38
C GLY A 822 17.18 32.40 -26.67
N PRO A 823 16.70 32.51 -27.91
CA PRO A 823 15.90 33.66 -28.32
C PRO A 823 14.42 33.54 -27.94
N VAL A 824 13.78 34.70 -27.74
CA VAL A 824 12.32 34.86 -27.78
C VAL A 824 11.93 35.32 -29.18
N VAL A 825 11.35 34.40 -29.96
CA VAL A 825 10.92 34.62 -31.34
C VAL A 825 9.43 34.96 -31.37
N LEU A 826 9.10 36.14 -31.91
CA LEU A 826 7.72 36.60 -31.99
C LEU A 826 7.05 36.08 -33.26
N VAL A 827 5.83 35.56 -33.10
CA VAL A 827 4.99 35.07 -34.21
C VAL A 827 3.64 35.76 -34.25
N ASN A 828 3.01 35.76 -35.41
CA ASN A 828 1.59 36.07 -35.51
C ASN A 828 0.79 34.89 -34.96
N GLY A 829 0.65 34.84 -33.63
CA GLY A 829 0.17 33.65 -32.94
C GLY A 829 -1.25 33.21 -33.28
N THR A 830 -2.08 34.07 -33.88
CA THR A 830 -3.43 33.69 -34.36
C THR A 830 -3.43 33.10 -35.77
N ALA A 831 -2.29 33.09 -36.46
CA ALA A 831 -2.15 32.42 -37.74
C ALA A 831 -2.28 30.90 -37.59
N GLY A 832 -2.76 30.23 -38.64
CA GLY A 832 -2.92 28.78 -38.65
C GLY A 832 -1.60 27.99 -38.72
N SER A 833 -0.50 28.64 -39.11
CA SER A 833 0.82 28.04 -39.30
C SER A 833 1.92 29.08 -39.05
N LEU A 834 3.15 28.60 -38.85
CA LEU A 834 4.38 29.39 -38.95
C LEU A 834 4.51 29.97 -40.37
N ASN A 835 5.24 31.07 -40.48
CA ASN A 835 5.70 31.55 -41.78
C ASN A 835 7.07 30.92 -42.11
N ASP A 836 7.38 30.81 -43.40
CA ASP A 836 8.60 30.15 -43.89
C ASP A 836 9.88 30.71 -43.26
N ALA A 837 9.94 32.02 -43.00
CA ALA A 837 11.11 32.67 -42.43
C ALA A 837 11.33 32.31 -40.96
N THR A 838 10.26 32.24 -40.16
CA THR A 838 10.33 31.81 -38.77
C THR A 838 10.62 30.30 -38.69
N GLU A 839 10.00 29.48 -39.53
CA GLU A 839 10.29 28.04 -39.58
C GLU A 839 11.76 27.79 -39.92
N ALA A 840 12.31 28.51 -40.90
CA ALA A 840 13.73 28.42 -41.26
C ALA A 840 14.65 28.84 -40.11
N LEU A 841 14.32 29.92 -39.39
CA LEU A 841 15.06 30.35 -38.22
C LEU A 841 15.06 29.27 -37.13
N LEU A 842 13.87 28.77 -36.75
CA LEU A 842 13.75 27.77 -35.67
C LEU A 842 14.51 26.47 -35.99
N LYS A 843 14.51 26.04 -37.26
CA LYS A 843 15.35 24.91 -37.72
C LYS A 843 16.84 25.22 -37.66
N GLY A 844 17.23 26.47 -37.94
CA GLY A 844 18.63 26.91 -37.89
C GLY A 844 19.18 27.09 -36.48
N LEU A 845 18.31 27.26 -35.47
CA LEU A 845 18.73 27.35 -34.07
C LEU A 845 19.19 26.02 -33.47
N ASP A 846 18.78 24.89 -34.06
CA ASP A 846 19.11 23.53 -33.60
C ASP A 846 18.82 23.29 -32.10
N SER A 847 17.73 23.87 -31.60
CA SER A 847 17.34 23.78 -30.19
C SER A 847 16.84 22.38 -29.83
N ALA A 848 17.28 21.88 -28.66
CA ALA A 848 16.81 20.61 -28.11
C ALA A 848 15.34 20.69 -27.70
N GLU A 849 14.87 21.88 -27.33
CA GLU A 849 13.48 22.15 -26.97
C GLU A 849 13.06 23.55 -27.41
N ILE A 850 11.80 23.70 -27.82
CA ILE A 850 11.17 25.00 -28.07
C ILE A 850 9.92 25.13 -27.20
N SER A 851 9.93 26.12 -26.29
CA SER A 851 8.79 26.44 -25.44
C SER A 851 7.84 27.40 -26.16
N VAL A 852 6.57 27.02 -26.32
CA VAL A 852 5.52 27.87 -26.89
C VAL A 852 4.74 28.51 -25.75
N VAL A 853 4.89 29.81 -25.60
CA VAL A 853 4.34 30.56 -24.47
C VAL A 853 2.94 31.09 -24.77
N GLY A 854 2.02 30.86 -23.83
CA GLY A 854 0.61 31.21 -23.89
C GLY A 854 -0.30 30.05 -24.35
N GLY A 855 -1.58 30.17 -24.04
CA GLY A 855 -2.60 29.21 -24.45
C GLY A 855 -2.88 29.22 -25.96
N GLU A 856 -3.78 28.34 -26.43
CA GLU A 856 -4.13 28.22 -27.85
C GLU A 856 -4.71 29.51 -28.48
N LYS A 857 -5.26 30.41 -27.64
CA LYS A 857 -5.75 31.73 -28.07
C LYS A 857 -4.62 32.71 -28.39
N SER A 858 -3.46 32.54 -27.77
CA SER A 858 -2.29 33.40 -27.93
C SER A 858 -1.38 32.88 -29.03
N VAL A 859 -1.05 31.57 -28.99
CA VAL A 859 -0.33 30.88 -30.06
C VAL A 859 -1.11 29.64 -30.46
N SER A 860 -1.57 29.63 -31.71
CA SER A 860 -2.50 28.63 -32.24
C SER A 860 -1.99 27.21 -32.10
N LYS A 861 -2.93 26.26 -32.09
CA LYS A 861 -2.61 24.83 -32.11
C LYS A 861 -1.79 24.42 -33.34
N GLY A 862 -2.04 25.08 -34.49
CA GLY A 862 -1.30 24.81 -35.72
C GLY A 862 0.18 25.18 -35.62
N ILE A 863 0.48 26.38 -35.10
CA ILE A 863 1.86 26.81 -34.84
C ILE A 863 2.55 25.86 -33.85
N PHE A 864 1.90 25.47 -32.76
CA PHE A 864 2.47 24.51 -31.81
C PHE A 864 2.77 23.14 -32.43
N GLY A 865 1.88 22.64 -33.28
CA GLY A 865 2.10 21.39 -34.00
C GLY A 865 3.30 21.46 -34.95
N GLU A 866 3.49 22.59 -35.64
CA GLU A 866 4.63 22.79 -36.54
C GLU A 866 5.95 22.97 -35.79
N VAL A 867 5.94 23.64 -34.63
CA VAL A 867 7.11 23.68 -33.73
C VAL A 867 7.48 22.27 -33.26
N GLY A 868 6.48 21.45 -32.87
CA GLY A 868 6.67 20.06 -32.48
C GLY A 868 7.18 19.13 -33.60
N ALA A 869 7.04 19.55 -34.86
CA ALA A 869 7.62 18.86 -36.01
C ALA A 869 9.11 19.23 -36.26
N ILE A 870 9.59 20.31 -35.65
CA ILE A 870 10.99 20.73 -35.71
C ILE A 870 11.79 20.03 -34.61
N THR A 871 11.33 20.13 -33.36
CA THR A 871 11.98 19.55 -32.17
C THR A 871 10.96 19.34 -31.04
N LYS A 872 11.38 18.93 -29.85
CA LYS A 872 10.49 18.82 -28.68
C LYS A 872 9.82 20.18 -28.41
N ALA A 873 8.49 20.19 -28.35
CA ALA A 873 7.71 21.40 -28.10
C ALA A 873 6.96 21.30 -26.77
N VAL A 874 7.08 22.31 -25.92
CA VAL A 874 6.38 22.40 -24.63
C VAL A 874 5.50 23.63 -24.62
N ARG A 875 4.21 23.49 -24.31
CA ARG A 875 3.31 24.64 -24.20
C ARG A 875 3.28 25.12 -22.76
N LEU A 876 3.60 26.39 -22.55
CA LEU A 876 3.60 27.05 -21.24
C LEU A 876 2.51 28.14 -21.24
N GLY A 877 1.26 27.74 -20.99
CA GLY A 877 0.11 28.64 -21.00
C GLY A 877 -0.94 28.22 -19.98
N GLY A 878 -1.25 29.13 -19.06
CA GLY A 878 -2.27 28.94 -18.02
C GLY A 878 -3.64 29.50 -18.40
N VAL A 879 -4.59 29.41 -17.48
CA VAL A 879 -5.94 29.98 -17.57
C VAL A 879 -5.90 31.51 -17.60
N ASP A 880 -4.85 32.10 -17.03
CA ASP A 880 -4.55 33.52 -17.07
C ASP A 880 -3.04 33.81 -17.27
N ARG A 881 -2.67 35.09 -17.26
CA ARG A 881 -1.29 35.55 -17.48
C ARG A 881 -0.37 35.25 -16.30
N TYR A 882 -0.91 35.14 -15.09
CA TYR A 882 -0.15 34.91 -13.86
C TYR A 882 0.22 33.44 -13.75
N GLU A 883 -0.72 32.55 -14.04
CA GLU A 883 -0.43 31.11 -14.17
C GLU A 883 0.52 30.86 -15.35
N SER A 884 0.35 31.53 -16.49
CA SER A 884 1.31 31.43 -17.60
C SER A 884 2.72 31.81 -17.16
N SER A 885 2.87 32.91 -16.40
CA SER A 885 4.15 33.32 -15.82
C SER A 885 4.72 32.28 -14.85
N ARG A 886 3.86 31.65 -14.04
CA ARG A 886 4.21 30.60 -13.08
C ARG A 886 4.74 29.33 -13.77
N LEU A 887 4.07 28.91 -14.85
CA LEU A 887 4.48 27.76 -15.67
C LEU A 887 5.79 28.04 -16.42
N ILE A 888 6.01 29.28 -16.88
CA ILE A 888 7.27 29.68 -17.52
C ILE A 888 8.43 29.58 -16.52
N ASN A 889 8.31 30.25 -15.37
CA ASN A 889 9.39 30.23 -14.37
C ASN A 889 9.61 28.82 -13.80
N GLY A 890 8.56 28.04 -13.57
CA GLY A 890 8.68 26.65 -13.10
C GLY A 890 9.28 25.67 -14.11
N HIS A 891 9.36 26.07 -15.39
CA HIS A 891 10.02 25.28 -16.42
C HIS A 891 11.52 25.55 -16.48
N PHE A 892 11.95 26.79 -16.23
CA PHE A 892 13.35 27.21 -16.34
C PHE A 892 14.11 27.24 -15.00
N PHE A 893 13.42 27.26 -13.86
CA PHE A 893 14.05 27.31 -12.53
C PHE A 893 13.60 26.17 -11.62
N GLU A 894 14.56 25.47 -11.04
CA GLU A 894 14.35 24.48 -9.97
C GLU A 894 14.58 25.08 -8.57
N SER A 895 15.41 26.14 -8.49
CA SER A 895 15.66 26.91 -7.26
C SER A 895 16.08 28.34 -7.61
N ALA A 896 15.84 29.29 -6.72
CA ALA A 896 16.30 30.67 -6.86
C ALA A 896 16.35 31.35 -5.50
N ASN A 897 17.48 32.00 -5.16
CA ASN A 897 17.61 32.73 -3.90
C ASN A 897 16.86 34.08 -3.91
N ARG A 898 16.70 34.67 -5.10
CA ARG A 898 15.99 35.94 -5.33
C ARG A 898 14.95 35.75 -6.43
N VAL A 899 13.80 36.41 -6.30
CA VAL A 899 12.77 36.47 -7.35
C VAL A 899 12.36 37.92 -7.62
N PHE A 900 11.90 38.22 -8.82
CA PHE A 900 11.37 39.53 -9.19
C PHE A 900 9.85 39.47 -9.37
N LEU A 901 9.14 40.49 -8.88
CA LEU A 901 7.71 40.70 -9.14
C LEU A 901 7.51 41.95 -9.98
N ALA A 902 6.76 41.83 -11.07
CA ALA A 902 6.30 42.96 -11.88
C ALA A 902 4.79 42.85 -12.11
N THR A 903 4.11 43.97 -12.39
CA THR A 903 2.68 43.88 -12.75
C THR A 903 2.52 43.19 -14.10
N GLY A 904 1.57 42.26 -14.21
CA GLY A 904 1.17 41.67 -15.49
C GLY A 904 0.19 42.56 -16.27
N GLU A 905 -0.31 43.64 -15.68
CA GLU A 905 -1.29 44.55 -16.31
C GLU A 905 -0.64 45.57 -17.26
N SER A 906 0.68 45.75 -17.15
CA SER A 906 1.49 46.56 -18.06
C SER A 906 2.85 45.88 -18.31
N PHE A 907 3.69 46.46 -19.17
CA PHE A 907 4.95 45.85 -19.60
C PHE A 907 6.25 46.56 -19.18
N PRO A 908 6.32 47.91 -18.98
CA PRO A 908 7.62 48.57 -18.89
C PRO A 908 8.50 48.15 -17.70
N ASP A 909 7.90 47.87 -16.54
CA ASP A 909 8.65 47.51 -15.34
C ASP A 909 9.26 46.10 -15.47
N ALA A 910 8.52 45.13 -16.02
CA ALA A 910 9.05 43.79 -16.27
C ALA A 910 10.16 43.78 -17.34
N LEU A 911 10.00 44.56 -18.41
CA LEU A 911 11.02 44.71 -19.46
C LEU A 911 12.29 45.39 -18.94
N SER A 912 12.14 46.36 -18.03
CA SER A 912 13.27 47.00 -17.34
C SER A 912 14.07 45.99 -16.51
N GLY A 913 13.39 45.02 -15.90
CA GLY A 913 14.04 43.94 -15.16
C GLY A 913 14.57 42.80 -16.02
N SER A 914 14.29 42.74 -17.32
CA SER A 914 14.61 41.58 -18.15
C SER A 914 16.09 41.41 -18.44
N GLY A 915 16.92 42.47 -18.31
CA GLY A 915 18.39 42.34 -18.29
C GLY A 915 18.97 42.16 -16.88
N LEU A 916 18.20 42.51 -15.83
CA LEU A 916 18.63 42.41 -14.44
C LEU A 916 18.40 41.01 -13.87
N ALA A 917 17.26 40.39 -14.15
CA ALA A 917 16.90 39.10 -13.56
C ALA A 917 17.87 37.98 -13.98
N PRO A 918 18.26 37.87 -15.28
CA PRO A 918 19.38 37.04 -15.74
C PRO A 918 20.70 37.27 -14.98
N LYS A 919 21.05 38.54 -14.75
CA LYS A 919 22.31 38.93 -14.10
C LYS A 919 22.49 38.36 -12.69
N VAL A 920 21.38 38.06 -12.02
CA VAL A 920 21.37 37.53 -10.65
C VAL A 920 20.69 36.16 -10.56
N ASP A 921 20.56 35.46 -11.69
CA ASP A 921 19.98 34.11 -11.78
C ASP A 921 18.63 34.00 -11.05
N ALA A 922 17.68 34.84 -11.46
CA ALA A 922 16.41 35.01 -10.76
C ALA A 922 15.21 34.97 -11.71
N PRO A 923 14.14 34.25 -11.37
CA PRO A 923 12.89 34.29 -12.11
C PRO A 923 12.18 35.63 -11.94
N LEU A 924 11.39 35.99 -12.94
CA LEU A 924 10.52 37.17 -12.93
C LEU A 924 9.07 36.74 -13.06
N PHE A 925 8.28 36.93 -12.01
CA PHE A 925 6.85 36.64 -12.00
C PHE A 925 6.03 37.89 -12.32
N THR A 926 4.96 37.70 -13.09
CA THR A 926 3.93 38.74 -13.24
C THR A 926 2.82 38.55 -12.20
N VAL A 927 2.30 39.65 -11.66
CA VAL A 927 1.22 39.65 -10.64
C VAL A 927 0.16 40.72 -10.94
N PRO A 928 -1.07 40.65 -10.36
CA PRO A 928 -2.12 41.65 -10.55
C PRO A 928 -1.76 43.08 -10.11
N GLY A 929 -0.73 43.24 -9.28
CA GLY A 929 -0.28 44.53 -8.78
C GLY A 929 -0.98 45.02 -7.50
N THR A 930 -2.05 44.35 -7.07
CA THR A 930 -2.71 44.62 -5.78
C THR A 930 -2.54 43.51 -4.74
N CYS A 931 -2.07 42.34 -5.15
CA CYS A 931 -1.83 41.15 -4.34
C CYS A 931 -0.92 40.19 -5.11
N VAL A 932 -0.43 39.14 -4.45
CA VAL A 932 0.31 38.03 -5.09
C VAL A 932 -0.58 36.79 -5.15
N PRO A 933 -0.77 36.13 -6.30
CA PRO A 933 -1.53 34.89 -6.36
C PRO A 933 -0.96 33.83 -5.40
N ALA A 934 -1.82 33.09 -4.70
CA ALA A 934 -1.38 32.12 -3.70
C ALA A 934 -0.40 31.08 -4.28
N ASP A 935 -0.71 30.54 -5.46
CA ASP A 935 0.18 29.59 -6.15
C ASP A 935 1.53 30.20 -6.54
N THR A 936 1.58 31.52 -6.78
CA THR A 936 2.84 32.22 -7.05
C THR A 936 3.66 32.34 -5.76
N LEU A 937 3.05 32.63 -4.61
CA LEU A 937 3.73 32.61 -3.32
C LEU A 937 4.26 31.21 -3.00
N ALA A 938 3.45 30.18 -3.20
CA ALA A 938 3.88 28.79 -3.00
C ALA A 938 5.09 28.44 -3.88
N GLN A 939 5.09 28.84 -5.16
CA GLN A 939 6.24 28.58 -6.03
C GLN A 939 7.49 29.39 -5.64
N ILE A 940 7.34 30.66 -5.24
CA ILE A 940 8.46 31.47 -4.73
C ILE A 940 9.11 30.79 -3.51
N THR A 941 8.29 30.27 -2.61
CA THR A 941 8.75 29.49 -1.47
C THR A 941 9.42 28.18 -1.90
N ALA A 942 8.81 27.43 -2.82
CA ALA A 942 9.35 26.15 -3.29
C ALA A 942 10.72 26.31 -3.97
N LEU A 943 10.96 27.45 -4.62
CA LEU A 943 12.27 27.82 -5.18
C LEU A 943 13.34 28.10 -4.11
N GLY A 944 12.96 28.19 -2.83
CA GLY A 944 13.88 28.53 -1.74
C GLY A 944 14.27 30.00 -1.69
N ALA A 945 13.43 30.89 -2.23
CA ALA A 945 13.73 32.32 -2.30
C ALA A 945 13.75 32.95 -0.90
N THR A 946 14.80 33.72 -0.62
CA THR A 946 14.92 34.50 0.64
C THR A 946 14.68 35.98 0.43
N GLN A 947 14.68 36.42 -0.84
CA GLN A 947 14.48 37.81 -1.25
C GLN A 947 13.49 37.91 -2.42
N VAL A 948 12.55 38.84 -2.34
CA VAL A 948 11.66 39.25 -3.44
C VAL A 948 11.92 40.72 -3.78
N THR A 949 12.17 41.02 -5.06
CA THR A 949 12.36 42.39 -5.55
C THR A 949 11.17 42.84 -6.39
N LEU A 950 10.51 43.92 -5.96
CA LEU A 950 9.43 44.54 -6.70
C LEU A 950 9.99 45.45 -7.80
N LEU A 951 9.62 45.21 -9.04
CA LEU A 951 9.93 46.05 -10.21
C LEU A 951 8.72 46.95 -10.51
N GLY A 952 8.89 48.25 -10.26
CA GLY A 952 7.83 49.24 -10.41
C GLY A 952 7.49 49.97 -9.12
N GLY A 953 6.79 51.10 -9.23
CA GLY A 953 6.40 51.94 -8.10
C GLY A 953 5.11 51.48 -7.41
N ASP A 954 4.70 52.20 -6.36
CA ASP A 954 3.48 51.87 -5.59
C ASP A 954 2.18 51.94 -6.41
N LEU A 955 2.20 52.63 -7.55
CA LEU A 955 1.06 52.71 -8.48
C LEU A 955 0.90 51.46 -9.34
N THR A 956 1.97 50.70 -9.59
CA THR A 956 1.93 49.47 -10.39
C THR A 956 1.97 48.22 -9.50
N LEU A 957 2.62 48.29 -8.34
CA LEU A 957 2.66 47.25 -7.33
C LEU A 957 2.41 47.86 -5.94
N SER A 958 1.21 47.62 -5.39
CA SER A 958 0.74 48.21 -4.14
C SER A 958 1.58 47.76 -2.92
N PRO A 959 1.43 48.41 -1.76
CA PRO A 959 2.02 47.95 -0.50
C PRO A 959 1.66 46.51 -0.14
N ALA A 960 0.46 46.03 -0.51
CA ALA A 960 0.05 44.64 -0.26
C ALA A 960 0.91 43.64 -1.05
N VAL A 961 1.41 44.00 -2.24
CA VAL A 961 2.40 43.17 -2.96
C VAL A 961 3.74 43.18 -2.23
N ALA A 962 4.16 44.32 -1.67
CA ALA A 962 5.41 44.42 -0.90
C ALA A 962 5.35 43.67 0.45
N GLU A 963 4.15 43.48 0.99
CA GLU A 963 3.87 42.63 2.15
C GLU A 963 3.61 41.17 1.76
N LEU A 964 3.74 40.82 0.47
CA LEU A 964 3.48 39.48 -0.08
C LEU A 964 2.08 38.94 0.28
N THR A 965 1.10 39.84 0.34
CA THR A 965 -0.29 39.50 0.66
C THR A 965 -0.90 38.66 -0.45
N ALA A 966 -1.40 37.48 -0.09
CA ALA A 966 -2.11 36.59 -1.01
C ALA A 966 -3.37 37.25 -1.60
N CYS A 967 -3.64 37.00 -2.88
CA CYS A 967 -4.92 37.36 -3.47
C CYS A 967 -6.06 36.59 -2.80
N ALA A 968 -7.18 37.26 -2.51
CA ALA A 968 -8.37 36.59 -1.98
C ALA A 968 -8.86 35.50 -2.96
N ALA A 969 -9.26 34.34 -2.44
CA ALA A 969 -9.90 33.29 -3.23
C ALA A 969 -11.17 33.86 -3.88
N GLY A 970 -11.19 33.91 -5.21
CA GLY A 970 -12.27 34.48 -6.03
C GLY A 970 -13.33 33.47 -6.43
#